data_AF-A0A267G9K9-F1
#
_entry.id   AF-A0A267G9K9-F1
#
_cell.length_a   1.000
_cell.length_b   1.000
_cell.length_c   1.000
_cell.angle_alpha   90.00
_cell.angle_beta   90.00
_cell.angle_gamma   90.00
#
_symmetry.space_group_name_H-M   'P 1'
#
loop_
_entity.id
_entity.type
_entity.pdbx_description
1 polymer ?
#
loop_
_entity_poly.entity_id
_entity_poly.type
_entity_poly.pdbx_seq_one_letter_code
_entity_poly.pdbx_strand_id
1 'polypeptide(L)'
;PASMPACGSRAARLQQAFFPDVASADATTTASCVNRLSAPSAALAVAVELLIDYQIDADAAADAASHLAALLVGDPSQSEAESTTAAHGAAALAALLSRKQACRLAFIDQPDLLAALLARLDCRYDDSSSSGEEAKRLSATALCHISQSERGCLAIWRCGRVCGRSAPALLLSAITDPQSLSHSLTCLRRLLASVPEARRSARPGLPLLAGLLGLADVRLLASAADCLQLLAFGDSTTKRRLLELDVQSRLAGLLRRRHQSSPTPADENLLVAAARLLRSLTVEPNGKSAVIRAGCFEALAGQAVLPGASPRLLLSCLWPLRNLSNCCCFEGSLASGLIIDLLVRLTGLLTSPDADTATCAAGLLCNLTCGSRPCKRAVVQAGGSAALTVALLSIRPGVREEFAEPLVCALRHVTRDHPLADQAAEEFFNCDGSNALLCLLSRPVKSATPADGLPCGRPLLKASLGLCRNLVALADRWRVALVNGGIVELAAAAIRLANDADEYDACGRRLSGGGLSDPDGGISAEEIQEVGLAFLAALSDAASAAAAAAKPEFLAALASLIRSRRSAVAAGAVELLDKLRLSASTTASPSLGSVSTGGSRPLLQPAALIGGWEYCGVGHRRDSECGWECCGVGHRRDSECGWEYCGVGHRRDSECGWECCGVGHRRDSECGWEYCGVGHRRDSECGWECCGVGHRRDSECGWEYCGVGHRRDSECGWECYGVGHRRDSECGWECCGVGHRRDSECGWEYCGVGHRRDSECGWEYCGVGHRRDSECGWEYCGVGHRRDSECGWECCGVGHRRDSECGWEYCGVGHRRDSECGWECCGVGHRRDSECGWEYCGVGHRRDSECGWEYCGVGHREREMERGR
;
A
#
# COMPACT_ATOMS: atom_id res chain seq x y z
N PRO A 1 -47.57 10.28 -30.12
CA PRO A 1 -46.56 10.69 -31.12
C PRO A 1 -45.24 9.96 -30.83
N ALA A 2 -44.78 9.20 -31.83
CA ALA A 2 -43.96 8.01 -31.69
C ALA A 2 -42.57 8.23 -31.04
N SER A 3 -42.22 7.26 -30.21
CA SER A 3 -40.90 7.01 -29.63
C SER A 3 -39.83 6.81 -30.71
N MET A 4 -38.72 7.56 -30.61
CA MET A 4 -37.50 7.27 -31.35
C MET A 4 -36.86 5.98 -30.84
N PRO A 5 -36.54 4.99 -31.70
CA PRO A 5 -35.73 3.84 -31.30
C PRO A 5 -34.24 4.20 -31.26
N ALA A 6 -33.51 3.50 -30.41
CA ALA A 6 -32.08 3.68 -30.14
C ALA A 6 -31.20 3.64 -31.41
N CYS A 7 -30.21 4.53 -31.46
CA CYS A 7 -29.28 4.68 -32.58
C CYS A 7 -28.26 3.51 -32.61
N GLY A 8 -28.53 2.46 -33.40
CA GLY A 8 -27.52 1.47 -33.78
C GLY A 8 -26.48 2.06 -34.73
N SER A 9 -25.26 1.48 -34.75
CA SER A 9 -24.22 1.88 -35.71
C SER A 9 -24.71 1.75 -37.16
N ARG A 10 -24.15 2.53 -38.09
CA ARG A 10 -24.50 2.44 -39.53
C ARG A 10 -24.33 1.01 -40.07
N ALA A 11 -23.34 0.27 -39.55
CA ALA A 11 -23.12 -1.15 -39.84
C ALA A 11 -24.30 -2.03 -39.36
N ALA A 12 -24.88 -1.77 -38.20
CA ALA A 12 -26.06 -2.48 -37.72
C ALA A 12 -27.30 -2.21 -38.60
N ARG A 13 -27.47 -0.96 -39.05
CA ARG A 13 -28.55 -0.60 -40.00
C ARG A 13 -28.37 -1.25 -41.37
N LEU A 14 -27.13 -1.32 -41.87
CA LEU A 14 -26.79 -2.02 -43.11
C LEU A 14 -27.02 -3.54 -42.96
N GLN A 15 -26.52 -4.17 -41.89
CA GLN A 15 -26.77 -5.59 -41.63
C GLN A 15 -28.26 -5.90 -41.52
N GLN A 16 -29.05 -5.07 -40.85
CA GLN A 16 -30.49 -5.24 -40.73
C GLN A 16 -31.25 -5.03 -42.05
N ALA A 17 -30.70 -4.20 -42.96
CA ALA A 17 -31.24 -4.02 -44.31
C ALA A 17 -30.86 -5.17 -45.27
N PHE A 18 -29.63 -5.72 -45.15
CA PHE A 18 -29.16 -6.87 -45.95
C PHE A 18 -29.72 -8.21 -45.43
N PHE A 19 -30.00 -8.32 -44.14
CA PHE A 19 -30.51 -9.51 -43.46
C PHE A 19 -31.69 -9.14 -42.56
N PRO A 20 -32.86 -8.77 -43.12
CA PRO A 20 -34.05 -8.56 -42.31
C PRO A 20 -34.42 -9.88 -41.62
N ASP A 21 -34.65 -9.87 -40.30
CA ASP A 21 -35.04 -11.06 -39.55
C ASP A 21 -36.26 -11.74 -40.21
N VAL A 22 -36.03 -12.91 -40.82
CA VAL A 22 -37.11 -13.73 -41.42
C VAL A 22 -37.87 -14.51 -40.32
N ALA A 23 -37.59 -14.24 -39.04
CA ALA A 23 -38.00 -15.05 -37.90
C ALA A 23 -39.20 -14.49 -37.09
N SER A 24 -40.19 -13.88 -37.75
CA SER A 24 -41.55 -13.82 -37.21
C SER A 24 -42.55 -14.10 -38.31
N ALA A 25 -42.62 -15.37 -38.71
CA ALA A 25 -43.75 -15.89 -39.46
C ALA A 25 -44.97 -16.00 -38.52
N ASP A 26 -45.54 -14.87 -38.11
CA ASP A 26 -46.93 -14.85 -37.68
C ASP A 26 -47.79 -15.00 -38.94
N ALA A 27 -48.21 -16.24 -39.16
CA ALA A 27 -49.11 -16.63 -40.22
C ALA A 27 -50.49 -16.00 -39.96
N THR A 28 -50.76 -14.80 -40.50
CA THR A 28 -52.15 -14.31 -40.74
C THR A 28 -52.29 -13.13 -41.70
N THR A 29 -51.25 -12.63 -42.38
CA THR A 29 -51.40 -11.51 -43.33
C THR A 29 -51.41 -11.98 -44.79
N THR A 30 -52.54 -11.80 -45.46
CA THR A 30 -52.77 -11.93 -46.92
C THR A 30 -52.06 -10.86 -47.75
N ALA A 31 -50.85 -10.46 -47.37
CA ALA A 31 -50.04 -9.50 -48.12
C ALA A 31 -49.27 -10.23 -49.23
N SER A 32 -49.37 -9.74 -50.47
CA SER A 32 -48.63 -10.32 -51.60
C SER A 32 -47.11 -10.30 -51.34
N CYS A 33 -46.36 -11.24 -51.93
CA CYS A 33 -44.89 -11.29 -51.82
C CYS A 33 -44.24 -9.94 -52.19
N VAL A 34 -44.85 -9.18 -53.09
CA VAL A 34 -44.43 -7.83 -53.48
C VAL A 34 -44.51 -6.83 -52.31
N ASN A 35 -45.60 -6.87 -51.52
CA ASN A 35 -45.76 -6.00 -50.35
C ASN A 35 -44.83 -6.39 -49.19
N ARG A 36 -44.42 -7.67 -49.10
CA ARG A 36 -43.43 -8.13 -48.10
C ARG A 36 -42.00 -7.75 -48.47
N LEU A 37 -41.70 -7.65 -49.77
CA LEU A 37 -40.34 -7.35 -50.28
C LEU A 37 -40.10 -5.85 -50.56
N SER A 38 -41.14 -5.02 -50.63
CA SER A 38 -41.00 -3.59 -50.95
C SER A 38 -40.15 -2.82 -49.92
N ALA A 39 -40.40 -3.02 -48.63
CA ALA A 39 -39.65 -2.38 -47.54
C ALA A 39 -38.17 -2.80 -47.49
N PRO A 40 -37.80 -4.09 -47.49
CA PRO A 40 -36.40 -4.50 -47.54
C PRO A 40 -35.71 -4.12 -48.86
N SER A 41 -36.41 -4.10 -49.99
CA SER A 41 -35.83 -3.63 -51.27
C SER A 41 -35.53 -2.13 -51.25
N ALA A 42 -36.40 -1.31 -50.68
CA ALA A 42 -36.16 0.11 -50.49
C ALA A 42 -35.00 0.38 -49.50
N ALA A 43 -34.94 -0.39 -48.40
CA ALA A 43 -33.83 -0.32 -47.46
C ALA A 43 -32.49 -0.71 -48.11
N LEU A 44 -32.48 -1.71 -48.99
CA LEU A 44 -31.31 -2.11 -49.76
C LEU A 44 -30.87 -1.03 -50.76
N ALA A 45 -31.81 -0.39 -51.46
CA ALA A 45 -31.47 0.72 -52.37
C ALA A 45 -30.78 1.88 -51.63
N VAL A 46 -31.34 2.30 -50.49
CA VAL A 46 -30.74 3.34 -49.63
C VAL A 46 -29.38 2.88 -49.09
N ALA A 47 -29.22 1.62 -48.74
CA ALA A 47 -27.94 1.07 -48.29
C ALA A 47 -26.85 1.14 -49.38
N VAL A 48 -27.20 0.86 -50.63
CA VAL A 48 -26.29 0.95 -51.78
C VAL A 48 -25.91 2.40 -52.06
N GLU A 49 -26.87 3.33 -52.09
CA GLU A 49 -26.59 4.77 -52.26
C GLU A 49 -25.64 5.27 -51.18
N LEU A 50 -25.91 4.91 -49.92
CA LEU A 50 -25.04 5.25 -48.80
C LEU A 50 -23.61 4.70 -48.99
N LEU A 51 -23.45 3.46 -49.48
CA LEU A 51 -22.13 2.87 -49.74
C LEU A 51 -21.39 3.60 -50.87
N ILE A 52 -22.09 4.00 -51.93
CA ILE A 52 -21.53 4.79 -53.03
C ILE A 52 -21.04 6.14 -52.50
N ASP A 53 -21.89 6.87 -51.76
CA ASP A 53 -21.52 8.16 -51.15
C ASP A 53 -20.32 8.03 -50.21
N TYR A 54 -20.26 6.92 -49.46
CA TYR A 54 -19.14 6.65 -48.57
C TYR A 54 -17.83 6.46 -49.32
N GLN A 55 -17.86 5.71 -50.42
CA GLN A 55 -16.67 5.49 -51.24
C GLN A 55 -16.22 6.79 -51.93
N ILE A 56 -17.15 7.54 -52.51
CA ILE A 56 -16.87 8.85 -53.14
C ILE A 56 -16.24 9.82 -52.13
N ASP A 57 -16.78 9.89 -50.92
CA ASP A 57 -16.23 10.74 -49.85
C ASP A 57 -14.82 10.29 -49.41
N ALA A 58 -14.52 8.99 -49.44
CA ALA A 58 -13.20 8.47 -49.12
C ALA A 58 -12.17 8.82 -50.21
N ASP A 59 -12.53 8.56 -51.47
CA ASP A 59 -11.65 8.80 -52.62
C ASP A 59 -11.36 10.30 -52.79
N ALA A 60 -12.39 11.15 -52.71
CA ALA A 60 -12.22 12.60 -52.79
C ALA A 60 -11.31 13.15 -51.67
N ALA A 61 -11.39 12.57 -50.46
CA ALA A 61 -10.52 12.97 -49.36
C ALA A 61 -9.07 12.47 -49.55
N ALA A 62 -8.88 11.27 -50.08
CA ALA A 62 -7.56 10.74 -50.40
C ALA A 62 -6.86 11.59 -51.47
N ASP A 63 -7.59 11.92 -52.54
CA ASP A 63 -7.08 12.77 -53.63
C ASP A 63 -6.71 14.18 -53.16
N ALA A 64 -7.54 14.77 -52.29
CA ALA A 64 -7.30 16.10 -51.75
C ALA A 64 -6.14 16.16 -50.74
N ALA A 65 -5.79 15.04 -50.09
CA ALA A 65 -4.90 15.04 -48.93
C ALA A 65 -3.49 15.59 -49.22
N SER A 66 -2.91 15.22 -50.36
CA SER A 66 -1.57 15.68 -50.78
C SER A 66 -1.54 17.20 -51.02
N HIS A 67 -2.57 17.73 -51.70
CA HIS A 67 -2.68 19.16 -51.96
C HIS A 67 -2.92 19.96 -50.68
N LEU A 68 -3.77 19.45 -49.78
CA LEU A 68 -3.99 20.04 -48.46
C LEU A 68 -2.71 20.08 -47.64
N ALA A 69 -1.90 19.00 -47.66
CA ALA A 69 -0.62 18.96 -46.98
C ALA A 69 0.34 20.04 -47.51
N ALA A 70 0.43 20.20 -48.84
CA ALA A 70 1.29 21.22 -49.46
C ALA A 70 0.87 22.65 -49.07
N LEU A 71 -0.42 22.97 -49.12
CA LEU A 71 -0.95 24.28 -48.71
C LEU A 71 -0.75 24.54 -47.20
N LEU A 72 -0.82 23.48 -46.38
CA LEU A 72 -0.56 23.58 -44.95
C LEU A 72 0.92 23.76 -44.64
N VAL A 73 1.87 23.28 -45.45
CA VAL A 73 3.29 23.60 -45.24
C VAL A 73 3.57 25.02 -45.70
N GLY A 74 2.95 25.44 -46.80
CA GLY A 74 3.17 26.73 -47.43
C GLY A 74 4.42 26.73 -48.30
N ASP A 75 4.43 27.62 -49.29
CA ASP A 75 5.58 27.79 -50.18
C ASP A 75 6.53 28.87 -49.59
N PRO A 76 7.83 28.59 -49.41
CA PRO A 76 8.78 29.56 -48.89
C PRO A 76 8.95 30.81 -49.78
N SER A 77 8.49 30.77 -51.03
CA SER A 77 8.51 31.91 -51.95
C SER A 77 7.31 32.87 -51.80
N GLN A 78 6.25 32.45 -51.10
CA GLN A 78 5.05 33.26 -50.88
C GLN A 78 5.20 34.23 -49.71
N SER A 79 4.44 35.32 -49.72
CA SER A 79 4.37 36.21 -48.56
C SER A 79 3.75 35.49 -47.36
N GLU A 80 4.16 35.88 -46.15
CA GLU A 80 3.66 35.25 -44.91
C GLU A 80 2.13 35.37 -44.76
N ALA A 81 1.55 36.48 -45.21
CA ALA A 81 0.10 36.69 -45.21
C ALA A 81 -0.65 35.74 -46.18
N GLU A 82 -0.10 35.51 -47.38
CA GLU A 82 -0.69 34.58 -48.35
C GLU A 82 -0.56 33.13 -47.88
N SER A 83 0.62 32.76 -47.35
CA SER A 83 0.88 31.43 -46.78
C SER A 83 -0.04 31.11 -45.60
N THR A 84 -0.27 32.07 -44.69
CA THR A 84 -1.20 31.90 -43.56
C THR A 84 -2.67 31.82 -43.99
N THR A 85 -3.05 32.52 -45.05
CA THR A 85 -4.41 32.45 -45.62
C THR A 85 -4.65 31.11 -46.32
N ALA A 86 -3.68 30.64 -47.11
CA ALA A 86 -3.73 29.32 -47.75
C ALA A 86 -3.79 28.18 -46.72
N ALA A 87 -2.97 28.27 -45.66
CA ALA A 87 -2.98 27.31 -44.57
C ALA A 87 -4.31 27.31 -43.81
N HIS A 88 -4.92 28.48 -43.59
CA HIS A 88 -6.25 28.58 -42.99
C HIS A 88 -7.31 27.87 -43.86
N GLY A 89 -7.34 28.14 -45.16
CA GLY A 89 -8.28 27.48 -46.09
C GLY A 89 -8.11 25.96 -46.14
N ALA A 90 -6.85 25.48 -46.16
CA ALA A 90 -6.54 24.06 -46.14
C ALA A 90 -6.94 23.39 -44.81
N ALA A 91 -6.65 24.03 -43.67
CA ALA A 91 -7.05 23.55 -42.35
C ALA A 91 -8.58 23.51 -42.21
N ALA A 92 -9.28 24.51 -42.73
CA ALA A 92 -10.74 24.56 -42.74
C ALA A 92 -11.34 23.40 -43.53
N LEU A 93 -10.81 23.11 -44.73
CA LEU A 93 -11.29 22.00 -45.55
C LEU A 93 -10.99 20.65 -44.90
N ALA A 94 -9.79 20.45 -44.34
CA ALA A 94 -9.45 19.24 -43.60
C ALA A 94 -10.37 19.03 -42.37
N ALA A 95 -10.65 20.10 -41.61
CA ALA A 95 -11.56 20.06 -40.47
C ALA A 95 -13.01 19.73 -40.90
N LEU A 96 -13.47 20.26 -42.04
CA LEU A 96 -14.79 19.98 -42.59
C LEU A 96 -14.92 18.52 -43.03
N LEU A 97 -13.97 18.04 -43.85
CA LEU A 97 -13.97 16.67 -44.38
C LEU A 97 -13.87 15.63 -43.26
N SER A 98 -13.01 15.86 -42.26
CA SER A 98 -12.83 14.95 -41.11
C SER A 98 -14.09 14.75 -40.26
N ARG A 99 -15.16 15.53 -40.43
CA ARG A 99 -16.47 15.24 -39.80
C ARG A 99 -17.09 13.95 -40.35
N LYS A 100 -16.81 13.61 -41.62
CA LYS A 100 -17.29 12.40 -42.29
C LYS A 100 -16.38 11.21 -41.99
N GLN A 101 -16.96 10.06 -41.64
CA GLN A 101 -16.17 8.87 -41.27
C GLN A 101 -15.30 8.35 -42.43
N ALA A 102 -15.80 8.38 -43.67
CA ALA A 102 -15.07 7.99 -44.87
C ALA A 102 -13.76 8.81 -45.03
N CYS A 103 -13.88 10.14 -45.03
CA CYS A 103 -12.74 11.03 -45.14
C CYS A 103 -11.73 10.87 -43.99
N ARG A 104 -12.19 10.60 -42.75
CA ARG A 104 -11.27 10.31 -41.64
C ARG A 104 -10.42 9.08 -41.92
N LEU A 105 -11.02 8.00 -42.40
CA LEU A 105 -10.28 6.78 -42.71
C LEU A 105 -9.29 7.01 -43.86
N ALA A 106 -9.69 7.76 -44.88
CA ALA A 106 -8.78 8.16 -45.96
C ALA A 106 -7.57 8.97 -45.43
N PHE A 107 -7.81 9.98 -44.57
CA PHE A 107 -6.74 10.79 -43.99
C PHE A 107 -5.78 10.02 -43.07
N ILE A 108 -6.22 8.93 -42.44
CA ILE A 108 -5.36 8.10 -41.58
C ILE A 108 -4.19 7.51 -42.37
N ASP A 109 -4.40 7.18 -43.64
CA ASP A 109 -3.41 6.58 -44.51
C ASP A 109 -2.54 7.64 -45.22
N GLN A 110 -2.66 8.93 -44.85
CA GLN A 110 -1.98 10.07 -45.47
C GLN A 110 -0.99 10.73 -44.47
N PRO A 111 0.25 10.24 -44.36
CA PRO A 111 1.20 10.71 -43.34
C PRO A 111 1.60 12.17 -43.52
N ASP A 112 1.72 12.66 -44.75
CA ASP A 112 2.13 14.04 -45.04
C ASP A 112 1.10 15.06 -44.57
N LEU A 113 -0.18 14.74 -44.74
CA LEU A 113 -1.28 15.57 -44.23
C LEU A 113 -1.26 15.61 -42.70
N LEU A 114 -1.11 14.46 -42.04
CA LEU A 114 -1.03 14.38 -40.58
C LEU A 114 0.18 15.14 -40.03
N ALA A 115 1.33 15.02 -40.70
CA ALA A 115 2.55 15.75 -40.35
C ALA A 115 2.37 17.27 -40.50
N ALA A 116 1.75 17.72 -41.61
CA ALA A 116 1.49 19.14 -41.84
C ALA A 116 0.49 19.73 -40.83
N LEU A 117 -0.57 18.99 -40.48
CA LEU A 117 -1.52 19.37 -39.42
C LEU A 117 -0.85 19.48 -38.05
N LEU A 118 0.06 18.54 -37.73
CA LEU A 118 0.85 18.56 -36.50
C LEU A 118 1.84 19.74 -36.47
N ALA A 119 2.50 20.05 -37.58
CA ALA A 119 3.41 21.19 -37.70
C ALA A 119 2.71 22.51 -37.36
N ARG A 120 1.46 22.69 -37.81
CA ARG A 120 0.67 23.89 -37.55
C ARG A 120 0.31 24.10 -36.08
N LEU A 121 0.42 23.07 -35.23
CA LEU A 121 0.24 23.22 -33.79
C LEU A 121 1.42 23.94 -33.10
N ASP A 122 2.61 23.92 -33.73
CA ASP A 122 3.83 24.52 -33.18
C ASP A 122 4.03 25.99 -33.61
N CYS A 123 3.36 26.41 -34.68
CA CYS A 123 3.43 27.78 -35.16
C CYS A 123 3.03 28.77 -34.07
N ARG A 124 3.92 29.74 -33.81
CA ARG A 124 3.61 30.94 -33.04
C ARG A 124 3.29 32.03 -34.06
N TYR A 125 2.17 32.69 -33.84
CA TYR A 125 1.73 33.81 -34.65
C TYR A 125 1.77 35.05 -33.78
N ASP A 126 2.22 36.17 -34.34
CA ASP A 126 2.15 37.45 -33.65
C ASP A 126 0.67 37.87 -33.50
N ASP A 127 0.35 38.61 -32.43
CA ASP A 127 -1.00 39.00 -31.99
C ASP A 127 -1.87 39.67 -33.09
N SER A 128 -1.30 40.02 -34.23
CA SER A 128 -1.97 40.63 -35.39
C SER A 128 -2.55 39.67 -36.42
N SER A 129 -2.22 38.37 -36.43
CA SER A 129 -2.68 37.44 -37.50
C SER A 129 -3.77 36.45 -37.04
N SER A 130 -5.04 36.86 -37.13
CA SER A 130 -6.20 36.01 -36.81
C SER A 130 -6.30 34.73 -37.66
N SER A 131 -5.85 34.77 -38.92
CA SER A 131 -5.88 33.63 -39.84
C SER A 131 -4.98 32.48 -39.36
N GLY A 132 -3.82 32.79 -38.79
CA GLY A 132 -2.86 31.81 -38.29
C GLY A 132 -3.37 31.06 -37.06
N GLU A 133 -3.89 31.79 -36.07
CA GLU A 133 -4.53 31.20 -34.88
C GLU A 133 -5.68 30.27 -35.26
N GLU A 134 -6.51 30.72 -36.19
CA GLU A 134 -7.64 29.97 -36.69
C GLU A 134 -7.20 28.71 -37.46
N ALA A 135 -6.13 28.79 -38.25
CA ALA A 135 -5.53 27.63 -38.91
C ALA A 135 -5.02 26.59 -37.88
N LYS A 136 -4.42 27.04 -36.77
CA LYS A 136 -3.99 26.17 -35.66
C LYS A 136 -5.19 25.49 -34.99
N ARG A 137 -6.24 26.24 -34.69
CA ARG A 137 -7.50 25.73 -34.13
C ARG A 137 -8.16 24.69 -35.03
N LEU A 138 -8.25 24.96 -36.33
CA LEU A 138 -8.84 24.06 -37.32
C LEU A 138 -7.99 22.80 -37.51
N SER A 139 -6.66 22.92 -37.48
CA SER A 139 -5.74 21.78 -37.51
C SER A 139 -5.94 20.87 -36.30
N ALA A 140 -6.02 21.45 -35.09
CA ALA A 140 -6.36 20.71 -33.87
C ALA A 140 -7.74 20.03 -33.96
N THR A 141 -8.71 20.69 -34.60
CA THR A 141 -10.05 20.14 -34.83
C THR A 141 -10.00 18.91 -35.74
N ALA A 142 -9.28 18.99 -36.87
CA ALA A 142 -9.11 17.89 -37.80
C ALA A 142 -8.41 16.68 -37.12
N LEU A 143 -7.31 16.92 -36.39
CA LEU A 143 -6.61 15.88 -35.63
C LEU A 143 -7.50 15.25 -34.54
N CYS A 144 -8.30 16.06 -33.84
CA CYS A 144 -9.26 15.57 -32.87
C CYS A 144 -10.31 14.65 -33.51
N HIS A 145 -10.84 15.01 -34.69
CA HIS A 145 -11.74 14.13 -35.43
C HIS A 145 -11.06 12.82 -35.85
N ILE A 146 -9.86 12.89 -36.42
CA ILE A 146 -9.10 11.71 -36.87
C ILE A 146 -8.78 10.77 -35.70
N SER A 147 -8.45 11.31 -34.52
CA SER A 147 -8.18 10.55 -33.29
C SER A 147 -9.37 9.75 -32.73
N GLN A 148 -10.56 9.86 -33.31
CA GLN A 148 -11.74 9.10 -32.86
C GLN A 148 -11.57 7.57 -32.99
N SER A 149 -10.66 7.11 -33.84
CA SER A 149 -10.33 5.68 -33.97
C SER A 149 -8.92 5.39 -33.42
N GLU A 150 -8.72 4.17 -32.95
CA GLU A 150 -7.41 3.69 -32.48
C GLU A 150 -6.36 3.74 -33.61
N ARG A 151 -6.74 3.34 -34.84
CA ARG A 151 -5.91 3.50 -36.04
C ARG A 151 -5.50 4.96 -36.28
N GLY A 152 -6.41 5.90 -36.07
CA GLY A 152 -6.11 7.33 -36.20
C GLY A 152 -5.17 7.84 -35.12
N CYS A 153 -5.34 7.40 -33.87
CA CYS A 153 -4.38 7.70 -32.81
C CYS A 153 -2.98 7.18 -33.14
N LEU A 154 -2.88 5.93 -33.61
CA LEU A 154 -1.60 5.32 -34.00
C LEU A 154 -0.95 6.06 -35.18
N ALA A 155 -1.72 6.47 -36.18
CA ALA A 155 -1.21 7.23 -37.32
C ALA A 155 -0.68 8.61 -36.88
N ILE A 156 -1.43 9.35 -36.05
CA ILE A 156 -0.99 10.62 -35.48
C ILE A 156 0.30 10.44 -34.67
N TRP A 157 0.38 9.39 -33.84
CA TRP A 157 1.59 9.09 -33.07
C TRP A 157 2.81 8.84 -33.98
N ARG A 158 2.64 8.00 -35.02
CA ARG A 158 3.72 7.64 -35.96
C ARG A 158 4.23 8.82 -36.77
N CYS A 159 3.34 9.75 -37.13
CA CYS A 159 3.72 10.99 -37.82
C CYS A 159 4.42 11.99 -36.89
N GLY A 160 4.46 11.74 -35.58
CA GLY A 160 4.99 12.64 -34.55
C GLY A 160 6.52 12.75 -34.47
N ARG A 161 7.24 12.82 -35.59
CA ARG A 161 8.63 13.33 -35.62
C ARG A 161 8.72 14.55 -36.53
N VAL A 162 7.81 15.50 -36.30
CA VAL A 162 7.77 16.78 -37.03
C VAL A 162 8.45 17.84 -36.17
N CYS A 163 9.38 18.58 -36.76
CA CYS A 163 10.15 19.63 -36.06
C CYS A 163 10.89 19.13 -34.80
N GLY A 164 11.29 17.85 -34.75
CA GLY A 164 11.98 17.26 -33.59
C GLY A 164 11.09 17.05 -32.35
N ARG A 165 9.79 17.34 -32.42
CA ARG A 165 8.84 17.19 -31.31
C ARG A 165 7.87 16.03 -31.57
N SER A 166 7.47 15.37 -30.48
CA SER A 166 6.47 14.30 -30.53
C SER A 166 5.05 14.84 -30.70
N ALA A 167 4.15 14.06 -31.28
CA ALA A 167 2.73 14.44 -31.39
C ALA A 167 2.11 14.85 -30.03
N PRO A 168 2.36 14.14 -28.90
CA PRO A 168 1.92 14.61 -27.58
C PRO A 168 2.51 15.97 -27.18
N ALA A 169 3.78 16.23 -27.48
CA ALA A 169 4.42 17.51 -27.15
C ALA A 169 3.82 18.68 -27.94
N LEU A 170 3.47 18.44 -29.21
CA LEU A 170 2.78 19.42 -30.08
C LEU A 170 1.35 19.70 -29.62
N LEU A 171 0.61 18.65 -29.23
CA LEU A 171 -0.72 18.80 -28.64
C LEU A 171 -0.67 19.58 -27.32
N LEU A 172 0.36 19.34 -26.49
CA LEU A 172 0.59 20.08 -25.25
C LEU A 172 0.88 21.57 -25.51
N SER A 173 1.63 21.94 -26.56
CA SER A 173 1.80 23.35 -26.93
C SER A 173 0.56 23.99 -27.52
N ALA A 174 -0.35 23.22 -28.11
CA ALA A 174 -1.65 23.73 -28.53
C ALA A 174 -2.61 23.94 -27.35
N ILE A 175 -2.50 23.15 -26.27
CA ILE A 175 -3.35 23.28 -25.08
C ILE A 175 -3.20 24.65 -24.39
N THR A 176 -2.07 25.34 -24.54
CA THR A 176 -1.86 26.68 -23.94
C THR A 176 -2.68 27.77 -24.64
N ASP A 177 -3.18 27.52 -25.85
CA ASP A 177 -4.05 28.43 -26.58
C ASP A 177 -5.53 28.12 -26.27
N PRO A 178 -6.32 29.07 -25.73
CA PRO A 178 -7.73 28.87 -25.41
C PRO A 178 -8.59 28.38 -26.58
N GLN A 179 -8.29 28.81 -27.81
CA GLN A 179 -9.09 28.48 -28.98
C GLN A 179 -8.95 27.00 -29.39
N SER A 180 -7.75 26.45 -29.26
CA SER A 180 -7.46 25.05 -29.62
C SER A 180 -7.49 24.07 -28.45
N LEU A 181 -7.52 24.57 -27.19
CA LEU A 181 -7.46 23.79 -25.95
C LEU A 181 -8.37 22.55 -25.94
N SER A 182 -9.67 22.73 -26.19
CA SER A 182 -10.66 21.63 -26.10
C SER A 182 -10.36 20.47 -27.05
N HIS A 183 -10.07 20.79 -28.31
CA HIS A 183 -9.79 19.79 -29.35
C HIS A 183 -8.44 19.12 -29.11
N SER A 184 -7.42 19.89 -28.76
CA SER A 184 -6.07 19.39 -28.47
C SER A 184 -6.04 18.48 -27.24
N LEU A 185 -6.73 18.86 -26.15
CA LEU A 185 -6.84 18.05 -24.94
C LEU A 185 -7.62 16.76 -25.19
N THR A 186 -8.71 16.84 -25.96
CA THR A 186 -9.49 15.65 -26.34
C THR A 186 -8.67 14.68 -27.20
N CYS A 187 -7.93 15.22 -28.17
CA CYS A 187 -7.03 14.46 -29.03
C CYS A 187 -5.92 13.79 -28.20
N LEU A 188 -5.27 14.55 -27.31
CA LEU A 188 -4.24 14.04 -26.41
C LEU A 188 -4.76 12.90 -25.53
N ARG A 189 -5.94 13.07 -24.92
CA ARG A 189 -6.56 12.04 -24.08
C ARG A 189 -6.78 10.74 -24.84
N ARG A 190 -7.31 10.80 -26.07
CA ARG A 190 -7.52 9.63 -26.93
C ARG A 190 -6.20 8.97 -27.32
N LEU A 191 -5.21 9.79 -27.69
CA LEU A 191 -3.85 9.32 -28.00
C LEU A 191 -3.23 8.55 -26.82
N LEU A 192 -3.31 9.09 -25.60
CA LEU A 192 -2.78 8.45 -24.39
C LEU A 192 -3.51 7.16 -24.00
N ALA A 193 -4.80 7.07 -24.33
CA ALA A 193 -5.62 5.90 -24.08
C ALA A 193 -5.30 4.78 -25.07
N SER A 194 -5.15 5.12 -26.36
CA SER A 194 -4.91 4.16 -27.45
C SER A 194 -3.45 3.77 -27.64
N VAL A 195 -2.50 4.65 -27.31
CA VAL A 195 -1.07 4.44 -27.56
C VAL A 195 -0.27 4.59 -26.25
N PRO A 196 0.00 3.50 -25.51
CA PRO A 196 0.72 3.55 -24.24
C PRO A 196 2.12 4.20 -24.35
N GLU A 197 2.80 4.04 -25.48
CA GLU A 197 4.13 4.61 -25.76
C GLU A 197 4.12 6.14 -25.78
N ALA A 198 2.99 6.75 -26.15
CA ALA A 198 2.82 8.19 -26.19
C ALA A 198 2.90 8.84 -24.79
N ARG A 199 2.62 8.06 -23.72
CA ARG A 199 2.59 8.55 -22.34
C ARG A 199 3.93 9.12 -21.90
N ARG A 200 5.04 8.46 -22.23
CA ARG A 200 6.39 8.91 -21.84
C ARG A 200 6.68 10.32 -22.40
N SER A 201 6.28 10.56 -23.64
CA SER A 201 6.50 11.84 -24.33
C SER A 201 5.59 12.97 -23.85
N ALA A 202 4.46 12.63 -23.20
CA ALA A 202 3.52 13.59 -22.64
C ALA A 202 3.83 14.00 -21.18
N ARG A 203 4.65 13.22 -20.45
CA ARG A 203 4.99 13.50 -19.03
C ARG A 203 5.63 14.87 -18.77
N PRO A 204 6.42 15.48 -19.67
CA PRO A 204 6.86 16.86 -19.47
C PRO A 204 5.71 17.86 -19.30
N GLY A 205 4.51 17.54 -19.81
CA GLY A 205 3.30 18.35 -19.69
C GLY A 205 2.51 18.20 -18.39
N LEU A 206 2.99 17.44 -17.40
CA LEU A 206 2.27 17.23 -16.13
C LEU A 206 1.91 18.55 -15.41
N PRO A 207 2.80 19.56 -15.29
CA PRO A 207 2.45 20.83 -14.63
C PRO A 207 1.32 21.57 -15.35
N LEU A 208 1.33 21.56 -16.69
CA LEU A 208 0.27 22.17 -17.51
C LEU A 208 -1.07 21.48 -17.26
N LEU A 209 -1.11 20.14 -17.37
CA LEU A 209 -2.33 19.36 -17.17
C LEU A 209 -2.87 19.47 -15.73
N ALA A 210 -1.99 19.51 -14.72
CA ALA A 210 -2.38 19.75 -13.33
C ALA A 210 -2.97 21.16 -13.14
N GLY A 211 -2.42 22.17 -13.82
CA GLY A 211 -2.94 23.54 -13.83
C GLY A 211 -4.36 23.63 -14.38
N LEU A 212 -4.69 22.83 -15.40
CA LEU A 212 -6.04 22.79 -15.98
C LEU A 212 -7.13 22.37 -14.98
N LEU A 213 -6.79 21.67 -13.89
CA LEU A 213 -7.75 21.30 -12.85
C LEU A 213 -8.33 22.50 -12.08
N GLY A 214 -7.80 23.72 -12.32
CA GLY A 214 -8.33 24.98 -11.81
C GLY A 214 -9.38 25.66 -12.70
N LEU A 215 -9.67 25.13 -13.90
CA LEU A 215 -10.64 25.73 -14.83
C LEU A 215 -12.09 25.57 -14.37
N ALA A 216 -12.99 26.37 -14.94
CA ALA A 216 -14.43 26.29 -14.66
C ALA A 216 -15.15 25.18 -15.47
N ASP A 217 -14.69 24.91 -16.69
CA ASP A 217 -15.34 23.96 -17.61
C ASP A 217 -15.16 22.51 -17.15
N VAL A 218 -16.27 21.88 -16.77
CA VAL A 218 -16.36 20.50 -16.27
C VAL A 218 -15.80 19.47 -17.27
N ARG A 219 -16.01 19.66 -18.58
CA ARG A 219 -15.57 18.71 -19.60
C ARG A 219 -14.05 18.75 -19.78
N LEU A 220 -13.49 19.95 -19.71
CA LEU A 220 -12.03 20.14 -19.76
C LEU A 220 -11.36 19.59 -18.50
N LEU A 221 -11.95 19.84 -17.32
CA LEU A 221 -11.50 19.24 -16.06
C LEU A 221 -11.48 17.72 -16.12
N ALA A 222 -12.56 17.10 -16.61
CA ALA A 222 -12.65 15.65 -16.72
C ALA A 222 -11.59 15.09 -17.68
N SER A 223 -11.38 15.77 -18.81
CA SER A 223 -10.38 15.36 -19.80
C SER A 223 -8.94 15.51 -19.27
N ALA A 224 -8.66 16.58 -18.51
CA ALA A 224 -7.39 16.77 -17.85
C ALA A 224 -7.13 15.70 -16.78
N ALA A 225 -8.12 15.42 -15.93
CA ALA A 225 -8.03 14.36 -14.91
C ALA A 225 -7.79 12.98 -15.53
N ASP A 226 -8.48 12.64 -16.62
CA ASP A 226 -8.26 11.40 -17.39
C ASP A 226 -6.83 11.34 -17.96
N CYS A 227 -6.31 12.43 -18.54
CA CYS A 227 -4.93 12.46 -19.04
C CYS A 227 -3.92 12.19 -17.91
N LEU A 228 -4.08 12.86 -16.77
CA LEU A 228 -3.23 12.66 -15.60
C LEU A 228 -3.30 11.24 -15.07
N GLN A 229 -4.49 10.63 -15.05
CA GLN A 229 -4.69 9.24 -14.64
C GLN A 229 -3.97 8.27 -15.56
N LEU A 230 -4.08 8.46 -16.88
CA LEU A 230 -3.39 7.63 -17.88
C LEU A 230 -1.87 7.75 -17.78
N LEU A 231 -1.35 8.94 -17.48
CA LEU A 231 0.10 9.17 -17.29
C LEU A 231 0.62 8.56 -15.99
N ALA A 232 -0.18 8.61 -14.91
CA ALA A 232 0.17 8.06 -13.60
C ALA A 232 0.07 6.53 -13.53
N PHE A 233 -0.71 5.91 -14.42
CA PHE A 233 -0.95 4.47 -14.41
C PHE A 233 0.36 3.69 -14.61
N GLY A 234 0.70 2.85 -13.61
CA GLY A 234 1.90 2.03 -13.62
C GLY A 234 3.23 2.78 -13.44
N ASP A 235 3.22 4.09 -13.18
CA ASP A 235 4.45 4.90 -13.13
C ASP A 235 4.63 5.67 -11.81
N SER A 236 5.49 5.16 -10.92
CA SER A 236 5.71 5.75 -9.59
C SER A 236 6.36 7.14 -9.64
N THR A 237 7.16 7.45 -10.67
CA THR A 237 7.76 8.79 -10.82
C THR A 237 6.70 9.86 -11.12
N THR A 238 5.75 9.55 -11.99
CA THR A 238 4.65 10.43 -12.35
C THR A 238 3.70 10.61 -11.17
N LYS A 239 3.40 9.55 -10.42
CA LYS A 239 2.58 9.63 -9.19
C LYS A 239 3.20 10.59 -8.18
N ARG A 240 4.49 10.43 -7.85
CA ARG A 240 5.22 11.33 -6.94
C ARG A 240 5.18 12.77 -7.45
N ARG A 241 5.45 12.98 -8.73
CA ARG A 241 5.40 14.32 -9.32
C ARG A 241 4.01 14.96 -9.24
N LEU A 242 2.93 14.20 -9.41
CA LEU A 242 1.57 14.71 -9.24
C LEU A 242 1.24 15.08 -7.79
N LEU A 243 1.78 14.34 -6.83
CA LEU A 243 1.65 14.66 -5.41
C LEU A 243 2.38 15.96 -5.05
N GLU A 244 3.58 16.16 -5.60
CA GLU A 244 4.36 17.41 -5.47
C GLU A 244 3.64 18.63 -6.08
N LEU A 245 2.88 18.42 -7.17
CA LEU A 245 2.06 19.45 -7.82
C LEU A 245 0.73 19.74 -7.09
N ASP A 246 0.53 19.14 -5.92
CA ASP A 246 -0.66 19.27 -5.07
C ASP A 246 -1.99 18.95 -5.79
N VAL A 247 -1.96 17.94 -6.66
CA VAL A 247 -3.15 17.50 -7.41
C VAL A 247 -4.23 16.96 -6.47
N GLN A 248 -3.84 16.22 -5.42
CA GLN A 248 -4.74 15.66 -4.41
C GLN A 248 -5.66 16.71 -3.77
N SER A 249 -5.13 17.88 -3.40
CA SER A 249 -5.91 18.94 -2.75
C SER A 249 -6.89 19.58 -3.73
N ARG A 250 -6.49 19.74 -4.99
CA ARG A 250 -7.39 20.21 -6.07
C ARG A 250 -8.53 19.22 -6.31
N LEU A 251 -8.24 17.92 -6.34
CA LEU A 251 -9.26 16.87 -6.50
C LEU A 251 -10.21 16.82 -5.30
N ALA A 252 -9.71 16.94 -4.07
CA ALA A 252 -10.55 17.03 -2.88
C ALA A 252 -11.53 18.23 -2.96
N GLY A 253 -11.03 19.40 -3.36
CA GLY A 253 -11.86 20.58 -3.59
C GLY A 253 -12.91 20.38 -4.69
N LEU A 254 -12.56 19.71 -5.79
CA LEU A 254 -13.49 19.39 -6.88
C LEU A 254 -14.62 18.46 -6.43
N LEU A 255 -14.28 17.40 -5.68
CA LEU A 255 -15.24 16.46 -5.11
C LEU A 255 -16.18 17.16 -4.11
N ARG A 256 -15.67 18.03 -3.22
CA ARG A 256 -16.50 18.75 -2.25
C ARG A 256 -17.44 19.77 -2.90
N ARG A 257 -16.95 20.57 -3.85
CA ARG A 257 -17.78 21.59 -4.54
C ARG A 257 -18.94 21.00 -5.33
N ARG A 258 -18.82 19.74 -5.75
CA ARG A 258 -19.81 19.02 -6.56
C ARG A 258 -20.52 17.93 -5.75
N HIS A 259 -20.68 18.15 -4.45
CA HIS A 259 -21.45 17.28 -3.57
C HIS A 259 -22.94 17.57 -3.71
N GLN A 260 -23.61 16.87 -4.62
CA GLN A 260 -25.01 17.10 -4.96
C GLN A 260 -25.70 15.75 -5.22
N SER A 261 -26.95 15.61 -4.79
CA SER A 261 -27.72 14.36 -4.87
C SER A 261 -28.04 13.90 -6.29
N SER A 262 -27.99 14.80 -7.28
CA SER A 262 -28.22 14.48 -8.70
C SER A 262 -27.21 15.25 -9.57
N PRO A 263 -26.01 14.69 -9.80
CA PRO A 263 -25.01 15.34 -10.63
C PRO A 263 -25.41 15.33 -12.11
N THR A 264 -25.05 16.38 -12.85
CA THR A 264 -25.20 16.34 -14.31
C THR A 264 -24.30 15.25 -14.92
N PRO A 265 -24.60 14.72 -16.12
CA PRO A 265 -23.72 13.73 -16.77
C PRO A 265 -22.28 14.23 -16.96
N ALA A 266 -22.08 15.54 -17.08
CA ALA A 266 -20.74 16.12 -17.17
C ALA A 266 -20.03 16.08 -15.80
N ASP A 267 -20.72 16.45 -14.73
CA ASP A 267 -20.17 16.40 -13.38
C ASP A 267 -19.86 14.96 -12.98
N GLU A 268 -20.73 14.00 -13.30
CA GLU A 268 -20.48 12.59 -13.02
C GLU A 268 -19.20 12.09 -13.70
N ASN A 269 -18.98 12.43 -14.97
CA ASN A 269 -17.75 12.06 -15.67
C ASN A 269 -16.50 12.67 -15.01
N LEU A 270 -16.58 13.91 -14.54
CA LEU A 270 -15.49 14.55 -13.80
C LEU A 270 -15.24 13.85 -12.45
N LEU A 271 -16.29 13.58 -11.67
CA LEU A 271 -16.17 12.91 -10.37
C LEU A 271 -15.57 11.51 -10.52
N VAL A 272 -15.98 10.76 -11.55
CA VAL A 272 -15.40 9.45 -11.89
C VAL A 272 -13.92 9.58 -12.28
N ALA A 273 -13.56 10.55 -13.13
CA ALA A 273 -12.17 10.79 -13.53
C ALA A 273 -11.30 11.15 -12.32
N ALA A 274 -11.80 12.03 -11.44
CA ALA A 274 -11.14 12.42 -10.20
C ALA A 274 -10.91 11.21 -9.27
N ALA A 275 -11.94 10.38 -9.06
CA ALA A 275 -11.83 9.20 -8.20
C ALA A 275 -10.85 8.15 -8.76
N ARG A 276 -10.80 7.96 -10.09
CA ARG A 276 -9.84 7.08 -10.76
C ARG A 276 -8.39 7.58 -10.66
N LEU A 277 -8.20 8.90 -10.75
CA LEU A 277 -6.89 9.51 -10.52
C LEU A 277 -6.46 9.31 -9.08
N LEU A 278 -7.32 9.58 -8.10
CA LEU A 278 -7.03 9.31 -6.68
C LEU A 278 -6.69 7.84 -6.44
N ARG A 279 -7.45 6.89 -7.00
CA ARG A 279 -7.14 5.45 -6.95
C ARG A 279 -5.71 5.15 -7.43
N SER A 280 -5.25 5.83 -8.48
CA SER A 280 -3.91 5.63 -9.04
C SER A 280 -2.82 6.21 -8.13
N LEU A 281 -3.13 7.26 -7.35
CA LEU A 281 -2.22 7.88 -6.39
C LEU A 281 -2.14 7.11 -5.06
N THR A 282 -3.22 6.45 -4.62
CA THR A 282 -3.26 5.73 -3.33
C THR A 282 -2.47 4.43 -3.28
N VAL A 283 -1.92 3.99 -4.42
CA VAL A 283 -1.03 2.82 -4.51
C VAL A 283 0.45 3.21 -4.50
N GLU A 284 0.78 4.49 -4.35
CA GLU A 284 2.16 4.98 -4.17
C GLU A 284 2.50 5.00 -2.66
N PRO A 285 3.72 4.58 -2.24
CA PRO A 285 4.09 4.47 -0.83
C PRO A 285 3.78 5.70 0.05
N ASN A 286 4.06 6.91 -0.44
CA ASN A 286 3.78 8.18 0.24
C ASN A 286 2.40 8.76 -0.10
N GLY A 287 1.78 8.28 -1.19
CA GLY A 287 0.53 8.76 -1.75
C GLY A 287 -0.65 8.63 -0.82
N LYS A 288 -0.77 7.53 -0.06
CA LYS A 288 -1.87 7.36 0.91
C LYS A 288 -1.90 8.50 1.94
N SER A 289 -0.76 8.79 2.54
CA SER A 289 -0.66 9.83 3.58
C SER A 289 -0.97 11.23 3.02
N ALA A 290 -0.48 11.53 1.81
CA ALA A 290 -0.73 12.81 1.15
C ALA A 290 -2.21 12.99 0.77
N VAL A 291 -2.84 11.93 0.23
CA VAL A 291 -4.26 11.93 -0.15
C VAL A 291 -5.16 12.05 1.09
N ILE A 292 -4.82 11.40 2.20
CA ILE A 292 -5.54 11.55 3.48
C ILE A 292 -5.40 12.97 4.02
N ARG A 293 -4.17 13.52 4.09
CA ARG A 293 -3.93 14.89 4.58
C ARG A 293 -4.65 15.95 3.75
N ALA A 294 -4.84 15.74 2.45
CA ALA A 294 -5.62 16.62 1.58
C ALA A 294 -7.15 16.58 1.84
N GLY A 295 -7.60 15.66 2.70
CA GLY A 295 -9.01 15.42 3.00
C GLY A 295 -9.78 14.82 1.82
N CYS A 296 -9.13 13.95 1.04
CA CYS A 296 -9.77 13.23 -0.05
C CYS A 296 -10.66 12.08 0.45
N PHE A 297 -10.37 11.50 1.63
CA PHE A 297 -11.16 10.41 2.17
C PHE A 297 -12.60 10.86 2.45
N GLU A 298 -12.77 11.99 3.14
CA GLU A 298 -14.07 12.59 3.46
C GLU A 298 -14.79 13.04 2.18
N ALA A 299 -14.04 13.59 1.22
CA ALA A 299 -14.60 14.02 -0.04
C ALA A 299 -15.15 12.84 -0.86
N LEU A 300 -14.41 11.72 -0.91
CA LEU A 300 -14.85 10.48 -1.56
C LEU A 300 -16.02 9.82 -0.81
N ALA A 301 -15.95 9.77 0.52
CA ALA A 301 -16.99 9.21 1.37
C ALA A 301 -18.30 10.00 1.21
N GLY A 302 -18.23 11.33 1.21
CA GLY A 302 -19.38 12.19 0.93
C GLY A 302 -20.04 11.84 -0.41
N GLN A 303 -19.25 11.72 -1.47
CA GLN A 303 -19.78 11.31 -2.78
C GLN A 303 -20.37 9.90 -2.76
N ALA A 304 -19.74 8.97 -2.04
CA ALA A 304 -20.20 7.59 -1.94
C ALA A 304 -21.48 7.44 -1.11
N VAL A 305 -21.81 8.35 -0.20
CA VAL A 305 -23.00 8.26 0.67
C VAL A 305 -24.27 8.79 0.00
N LEU A 306 -24.15 9.62 -1.03
CA LEU A 306 -25.29 10.25 -1.69
C LEU A 306 -26.30 9.23 -2.27
N PRO A 307 -27.61 9.38 -2.01
CA PRO A 307 -28.64 8.48 -2.52
C PRO A 307 -28.72 8.39 -4.05
N GLY A 308 -28.40 9.47 -4.78
CA GLY A 308 -28.44 9.51 -6.25
C GLY A 308 -27.09 9.26 -6.93
N ALA A 309 -26.08 8.78 -6.20
CA ALA A 309 -24.82 8.37 -6.82
C ALA A 309 -25.06 7.19 -7.77
N SER A 310 -24.68 7.35 -9.05
CA SER A 310 -24.77 6.26 -10.02
C SER A 310 -23.90 5.07 -9.59
N PRO A 311 -24.22 3.81 -9.99
CA PRO A 311 -23.39 2.65 -9.69
C PRO A 311 -21.93 2.83 -10.13
N ARG A 312 -21.72 3.51 -11.27
CA ARG A 312 -20.39 3.81 -11.82
C ARG A 312 -19.61 4.77 -10.92
N LEU A 313 -20.24 5.85 -10.47
CA LEU A 313 -19.61 6.82 -9.56
C LEU A 313 -19.32 6.17 -8.20
N LEU A 314 -20.30 5.44 -7.66
CA LEU A 314 -20.16 4.73 -6.40
C LEU A 314 -18.94 3.81 -6.41
N LEU A 315 -18.87 2.89 -7.37
CA LEU A 315 -17.74 1.97 -7.46
C LEU A 315 -16.41 2.71 -7.63
N SER A 316 -16.41 3.79 -8.43
CA SER A 316 -15.21 4.61 -8.63
C SER A 316 -14.72 5.26 -7.33
N CYS A 317 -15.62 5.60 -6.40
CA CYS A 317 -15.27 6.14 -5.08
C CYS A 317 -14.86 5.05 -4.08
N LEU A 318 -15.48 3.86 -4.12
CA LEU A 318 -15.18 2.78 -3.16
C LEU A 318 -13.75 2.24 -3.28
N TRP A 319 -13.21 2.15 -4.50
CA TRP A 319 -11.84 1.67 -4.72
C TRP A 319 -10.76 2.49 -3.99
N PRO A 320 -10.65 3.82 -4.18
CA PRO A 320 -9.70 4.62 -3.44
C PRO A 320 -9.99 4.63 -1.94
N LEU A 321 -11.26 4.64 -1.51
CA LEU A 321 -11.60 4.53 -0.09
C LEU A 321 -11.06 3.24 0.54
N ARG A 322 -11.12 2.11 -0.18
CA ARG A 322 -10.60 0.81 0.28
C ARG A 322 -9.10 0.86 0.48
N ASN A 323 -8.39 1.49 -0.46
CA ASN A 323 -6.94 1.61 -0.40
C ASN A 323 -6.48 2.51 0.76
N LEU A 324 -7.31 3.49 1.14
CA LEU A 324 -7.01 4.45 2.20
C LEU A 324 -7.41 3.95 3.60
N SER A 325 -8.44 3.10 3.69
CA SER A 325 -9.08 2.75 4.96
C SER A 325 -8.17 2.07 5.98
N ASN A 326 -7.07 1.45 5.56
CA ASN A 326 -6.09 0.83 6.47
C ASN A 326 -5.08 1.83 7.07
N CYS A 327 -5.06 3.08 6.60
CA CYS A 327 -4.16 4.14 7.07
C CYS A 327 -4.91 5.26 7.81
N CYS A 328 -6.24 5.18 7.93
CA CYS A 328 -7.03 6.21 8.57
C CYS A 328 -7.07 5.99 10.09
N CYS A 329 -6.38 6.84 10.86
CA CYS A 329 -6.55 6.92 12.31
C CYS A 329 -7.72 7.86 12.63
N PHE A 330 -8.83 7.32 13.15
CA PHE A 330 -10.06 8.09 13.39
C PHE A 330 -10.11 8.75 14.79
N GLU A 331 -8.95 9.07 15.37
CA GLU A 331 -8.88 9.78 16.65
C GLU A 331 -9.00 11.30 16.40
N GLY A 332 -10.23 11.83 16.51
CA GLY A 332 -10.52 13.26 16.33
C GLY A 332 -11.77 13.55 15.48
N SER A 333 -12.08 14.84 15.27
CA SER A 333 -13.32 15.38 14.67
C SER A 333 -13.53 15.09 13.17
N LEU A 334 -12.89 14.06 12.62
CA LEU A 334 -13.09 13.58 11.25
C LEU A 334 -14.47 12.92 11.17
N ALA A 335 -15.51 13.77 11.15
CA ALA A 335 -16.91 13.48 10.87
C ALA A 335 -17.37 12.07 11.27
N SER A 336 -17.48 11.81 12.58
CA SER A 336 -18.08 10.57 13.08
C SER A 336 -19.41 10.27 12.37
N GLY A 337 -20.22 11.30 12.10
CA GLY A 337 -21.44 11.19 11.29
C GLY A 337 -21.21 10.65 9.87
N LEU A 338 -20.28 11.22 9.10
CA LEU A 338 -20.03 10.78 7.72
C LEU A 338 -19.49 9.35 7.65
N ILE A 339 -18.61 8.97 8.58
CA ILE A 339 -18.10 7.61 8.66
C ILE A 339 -19.23 6.65 9.02
N ILE A 340 -20.10 7.01 9.96
CA ILE A 340 -21.28 6.21 10.31
C ILE A 340 -22.20 6.05 9.09
N ASP A 341 -22.51 7.14 8.38
CA ASP A 341 -23.36 7.09 7.18
C ASP A 341 -22.73 6.22 6.09
N LEU A 342 -21.40 6.30 5.93
CA LEU A 342 -20.64 5.41 5.05
C LEU A 342 -20.79 3.96 5.49
N LEU A 343 -20.57 3.63 6.77
CA LEU A 343 -20.70 2.27 7.29
C LEU A 343 -22.12 1.71 7.07
N VAL A 344 -23.17 2.50 7.33
CA VAL A 344 -24.56 2.12 7.06
C VAL A 344 -24.75 1.82 5.58
N ARG A 345 -24.24 2.68 4.69
CA ARG A 345 -24.36 2.46 3.26
C ARG A 345 -23.58 1.24 2.79
N LEU A 346 -22.38 1.00 3.30
CA LEU A 346 -21.58 -0.19 2.96
C LEU A 346 -22.29 -1.48 3.37
N THR A 347 -22.93 -1.50 4.54
CA THR A 347 -23.76 -2.63 4.99
C THR A 347 -24.86 -2.94 3.97
N GLY A 348 -25.54 -1.92 3.45
CA GLY A 348 -26.56 -2.08 2.41
C GLY A 348 -26.02 -2.51 1.03
N LEU A 349 -24.71 -2.39 0.78
CA LEU A 349 -24.07 -2.75 -0.50
C LEU A 349 -23.54 -4.18 -0.52
N LEU A 350 -23.53 -4.90 0.62
CA LEU A 350 -23.02 -6.27 0.70
C LEU A 350 -23.79 -7.27 -0.17
N THR A 351 -25.07 -7.00 -0.45
CA THR A 351 -25.94 -7.82 -1.31
C THR A 351 -26.08 -7.24 -2.73
N SER A 352 -25.22 -6.29 -3.11
CA SER A 352 -25.20 -5.72 -4.45
C SER A 352 -25.04 -6.81 -5.52
N PRO A 353 -25.78 -6.75 -6.64
CA PRO A 353 -25.57 -7.66 -7.77
C PRO A 353 -24.21 -7.42 -8.46
N ASP A 354 -23.62 -6.24 -8.27
CA ASP A 354 -22.28 -5.93 -8.75
C ASP A 354 -21.21 -6.45 -7.78
N ALA A 355 -20.46 -7.44 -8.27
CA ALA A 355 -19.40 -8.14 -7.55
C ALA A 355 -18.34 -7.21 -6.96
N ASP A 356 -17.88 -6.25 -7.76
CA ASP A 356 -16.80 -5.34 -7.36
C ASP A 356 -17.28 -4.39 -6.26
N THR A 357 -18.52 -3.89 -6.35
CA THR A 357 -19.13 -3.06 -5.31
C THR A 357 -19.25 -3.82 -4.00
N ALA A 358 -19.78 -5.05 -4.01
CA ALA A 358 -19.90 -5.87 -2.80
C ALA A 358 -18.53 -6.17 -2.17
N THR A 359 -17.55 -6.54 -2.99
CA THR A 359 -16.18 -6.83 -2.55
C THR A 359 -15.48 -5.60 -1.97
N CYS A 360 -15.65 -4.43 -2.60
CA CYS A 360 -15.13 -3.19 -2.04
C CYS A 360 -15.81 -2.84 -0.71
N ALA A 361 -17.13 -3.03 -0.61
CA ALA A 361 -17.87 -2.76 0.61
C ALA A 361 -17.40 -3.65 1.78
N ALA A 362 -17.25 -4.95 1.55
CA ALA A 362 -16.71 -5.89 2.54
C ALA A 362 -15.28 -5.49 2.98
N GLY A 363 -14.40 -5.15 2.03
CA GLY A 363 -13.03 -4.73 2.33
C GLY A 363 -12.96 -3.43 3.13
N LEU A 364 -13.79 -2.42 2.81
CA LEU A 364 -13.88 -1.20 3.63
C LEU A 364 -14.37 -1.51 5.04
N LEU A 365 -15.45 -2.28 5.18
CA LEU A 365 -16.01 -2.64 6.49
C LEU A 365 -14.97 -3.37 7.35
N CYS A 366 -14.23 -4.32 6.76
CA CYS A 366 -13.14 -5.03 7.43
C CYS A 366 -12.09 -4.07 7.99
N ASN A 367 -11.56 -3.17 7.16
CA ASN A 367 -10.51 -2.22 7.57
C ASN A 367 -11.02 -1.21 8.60
N LEU A 368 -12.22 -0.64 8.39
CA LEU A 368 -12.77 0.39 9.28
C LEU A 368 -13.20 -0.15 10.65
N THR A 369 -13.56 -1.43 10.74
CA THR A 369 -13.88 -2.09 12.01
C THR A 369 -12.65 -2.59 12.76
N CYS A 370 -11.48 -2.66 12.11
CA CYS A 370 -10.24 -3.07 12.74
C CYS A 370 -9.79 -1.99 13.75
N GLY A 371 -9.57 -2.38 15.02
CA GLY A 371 -9.11 -1.46 16.07
C GLY A 371 -10.08 -0.35 16.51
N SER A 372 -11.24 -0.17 15.86
CA SER A 372 -12.14 0.97 16.09
C SER A 372 -13.44 0.60 16.79
N ARG A 373 -13.52 0.82 18.12
CA ARG A 373 -14.76 0.60 18.90
C ARG A 373 -15.98 1.37 18.37
N PRO A 374 -15.86 2.66 17.97
CA PRO A 374 -17.00 3.39 17.41
C PRO A 374 -17.52 2.79 16.10
N CYS A 375 -16.63 2.40 15.17
CA CYS A 375 -17.03 1.80 13.90
C CYS A 375 -17.69 0.44 14.10
N LYS A 376 -17.13 -0.39 14.99
CA LYS A 376 -17.73 -1.68 15.36
C LYS A 376 -19.17 -1.50 15.86
N ARG A 377 -19.40 -0.56 16.78
CA ARG A 377 -20.76 -0.26 17.29
C ARG A 377 -21.69 0.20 16.17
N ALA A 378 -21.25 1.11 15.31
CA ALA A 378 -22.07 1.65 14.22
C ALA A 378 -22.50 0.55 13.23
N VAL A 379 -21.59 -0.36 12.88
CA VAL A 379 -21.90 -1.50 12.01
C VAL A 379 -22.96 -2.40 12.65
N VAL A 380 -22.82 -2.74 13.93
CA VAL A 380 -23.81 -3.58 14.64
C VAL A 380 -25.17 -2.88 14.76
N GLN A 381 -25.19 -1.60 15.10
CA GLN A 381 -26.42 -0.81 15.16
C GLN A 381 -27.16 -0.73 13.82
N ALA A 382 -26.43 -0.85 12.70
CA ALA A 382 -26.99 -0.88 11.36
C ALA A 382 -27.47 -2.28 10.91
N GLY A 383 -27.48 -3.29 11.79
CA GLY A 383 -27.76 -4.68 11.43
C GLY A 383 -26.65 -5.32 10.60
N GLY A 384 -25.42 -4.82 10.73
CA GLY A 384 -24.29 -5.21 9.92
C GLY A 384 -23.84 -6.65 10.13
N SER A 385 -23.99 -7.22 11.33
CA SER A 385 -23.63 -8.62 11.57
C SER A 385 -24.54 -9.57 10.79
N ALA A 386 -25.85 -9.31 10.82
CA ALA A 386 -26.83 -10.03 10.00
C ALA A 386 -26.51 -9.88 8.49
N ALA A 387 -26.25 -8.66 8.02
CA ALA A 387 -25.94 -8.42 6.60
C ALA A 387 -24.65 -9.12 6.13
N LEU A 388 -23.59 -9.10 6.95
CA LEU A 388 -22.34 -9.82 6.68
C LEU A 388 -22.58 -11.34 6.59
N THR A 389 -23.40 -11.88 7.50
CA THR A 389 -23.73 -13.31 7.55
C THR A 389 -24.56 -13.73 6.33
N VAL A 390 -25.59 -12.96 5.97
CA VAL A 390 -26.42 -13.19 4.77
C VAL A 390 -25.58 -13.11 3.50
N ALA A 391 -24.67 -12.13 3.39
CA ALA A 391 -23.77 -12.01 2.25
C ALA A 391 -22.84 -13.23 2.14
N LEU A 392 -22.35 -13.74 3.27
CA LEU A 392 -21.50 -14.93 3.33
C LEU A 392 -22.24 -16.21 2.87
N LEU A 393 -23.48 -16.39 3.32
CA LEU A 393 -24.34 -17.51 2.90
C LEU A 393 -24.75 -17.43 1.42
N SER A 394 -24.76 -16.24 0.84
CA SER A 394 -25.13 -16.00 -0.56
C SER A 394 -24.01 -16.35 -1.55
N ILE A 395 -22.80 -16.69 -1.05
CA ILE A 395 -21.66 -17.05 -1.90
C ILE A 395 -21.89 -18.42 -2.54
N ARG A 396 -22.01 -18.46 -3.87
CA ARG A 396 -22.19 -19.70 -4.64
C ARG A 396 -20.98 -20.65 -4.52
N PRO A 397 -21.17 -21.97 -4.71
CA PRO A 397 -20.07 -22.95 -4.76
C PRO A 397 -19.04 -22.56 -5.84
N GLY A 398 -17.74 -22.55 -5.49
CA GLY A 398 -16.64 -22.07 -6.36
C GLY A 398 -15.86 -20.84 -5.83
N VAL A 399 -16.24 -20.34 -4.65
CA VAL A 399 -15.58 -19.36 -3.75
C VAL A 399 -14.84 -18.16 -4.39
N ARG A 400 -15.40 -16.96 -4.16
CA ARG A 400 -14.66 -15.69 -4.21
C ARG A 400 -14.03 -15.42 -2.84
N GLU A 401 -12.85 -15.96 -2.58
CA GLU A 401 -12.17 -15.74 -1.29
C GLU A 401 -11.90 -14.27 -1.01
N GLU A 402 -11.59 -13.52 -2.07
CA GLU A 402 -11.49 -12.05 -2.09
C GLU A 402 -12.73 -11.31 -1.55
N PHE A 403 -13.89 -11.99 -1.48
CA PHE A 403 -15.11 -11.49 -0.87
C PHE A 403 -15.40 -12.15 0.48
N ALA A 404 -15.20 -13.46 0.60
CA ALA A 404 -15.49 -14.21 1.85
C ALA A 404 -14.56 -13.80 3.01
N GLU A 405 -13.25 -13.66 2.75
CA GLU A 405 -12.25 -13.31 3.77
C GLU A 405 -12.56 -11.98 4.47
N PRO A 406 -12.81 -10.86 3.75
CA PRO A 406 -13.10 -9.60 4.41
C PRO A 406 -14.44 -9.62 5.17
N LEU A 407 -15.43 -10.41 4.75
CA LEU A 407 -16.68 -10.58 5.49
C LEU A 407 -16.44 -11.26 6.84
N VAL A 408 -15.69 -12.36 6.85
CA VAL A 408 -15.37 -13.11 8.08
C VAL A 408 -14.47 -12.30 9.00
N CYS A 409 -13.50 -11.56 8.45
CA CYS A 409 -12.67 -10.65 9.24
C CYS A 409 -13.49 -9.52 9.87
N ALA A 410 -14.44 -8.92 9.14
CA ALA A 410 -15.36 -7.93 9.70
C ALA A 410 -16.22 -8.53 10.83
N LEU A 411 -16.81 -9.72 10.63
CA LEU A 411 -17.55 -10.46 11.67
C LEU A 411 -16.69 -10.72 12.92
N ARG A 412 -15.42 -11.12 12.72
CA ARG A 412 -14.45 -11.31 13.80
C ARG A 412 -14.19 -10.00 14.55
N HIS A 413 -14.13 -8.86 13.87
CA HIS A 413 -13.90 -7.57 14.52
C HIS A 413 -15.09 -7.08 15.34
N VAL A 414 -16.32 -7.24 14.84
CA VAL A 414 -17.57 -6.79 15.50
C VAL A 414 -18.07 -7.75 16.58
N THR A 415 -17.38 -8.86 16.81
CA THR A 415 -17.66 -9.81 17.90
C THR A 415 -16.65 -9.68 19.06
N ARG A 416 -15.89 -8.58 19.13
CA ARG A 416 -14.84 -8.38 20.15
C ARG A 416 -14.55 -6.92 20.49
N ASP A 417 -14.27 -6.65 21.77
CA ASP A 417 -13.74 -5.39 22.31
C ASP A 417 -14.67 -4.16 22.14
N HIS A 418 -16.00 -4.35 22.20
CA HIS A 418 -16.98 -3.25 22.33
C HIS A 418 -18.30 -3.72 22.98
N PRO A 419 -19.15 -2.81 23.50
CA PRO A 419 -20.35 -3.16 24.28
C PRO A 419 -21.46 -3.93 23.53
N LEU A 420 -21.44 -3.94 22.19
CA LEU A 420 -22.47 -4.59 21.37
C LEU A 420 -21.98 -5.92 20.77
N ALA A 421 -20.85 -6.45 21.23
CA ALA A 421 -20.25 -7.67 20.66
C ALA A 421 -21.17 -8.90 20.83
N ASP A 422 -21.87 -8.99 21.95
CA ASP A 422 -22.83 -10.07 22.22
C ASP A 422 -24.09 -9.96 21.34
N GLN A 423 -24.57 -8.75 21.08
CA GLN A 423 -25.63 -8.49 20.10
C GLN A 423 -25.20 -8.89 18.69
N ALA A 424 -23.95 -8.58 18.31
CA ALA A 424 -23.42 -8.98 17.00
C ALA A 424 -23.38 -10.51 16.84
N ALA A 425 -23.00 -11.24 17.90
CA ALA A 425 -23.05 -12.70 17.92
C ALA A 425 -24.49 -13.21 17.80
N GLU A 426 -25.44 -12.59 18.50
CA GLU A 426 -26.86 -12.93 18.39
C GLU A 426 -27.38 -12.78 16.95
N GLU A 427 -27.13 -11.64 16.31
CA GLU A 427 -27.46 -11.41 14.90
C GLU A 427 -26.83 -12.45 13.96
N PHE A 428 -25.57 -12.81 14.21
CA PHE A 428 -24.84 -13.82 13.44
C PHE A 428 -25.52 -15.19 13.54
N PHE A 429 -25.88 -15.66 14.74
CA PHE A 429 -26.54 -16.95 14.92
C PHE A 429 -27.99 -16.94 14.41
N ASN A 430 -28.71 -15.84 14.57
CA ASN A 430 -30.08 -15.69 14.05
C ASN A 430 -30.14 -15.74 12.51
N CYS A 431 -29.06 -15.37 11.84
CA CYS A 431 -28.92 -15.45 10.38
C CYS A 431 -28.22 -16.74 9.90
N ASP A 432 -28.27 -17.81 10.70
CA ASP A 432 -27.70 -19.13 10.35
C ASP A 432 -26.17 -19.12 10.16
N GLY A 433 -25.48 -18.27 10.94
CA GLY A 433 -24.03 -18.14 10.91
C GLY A 433 -23.28 -19.43 11.26
N SER A 434 -23.89 -20.34 12.03
CA SER A 434 -23.36 -21.69 12.27
C SER A 434 -23.17 -22.47 10.98
N ASN A 435 -24.16 -22.43 10.07
CA ASN A 435 -24.05 -23.10 8.77
C ASN A 435 -23.04 -22.41 7.86
N ALA A 436 -22.91 -21.09 7.95
CA ALA A 436 -21.86 -20.36 7.24
C ALA A 436 -20.46 -20.85 7.66
N LEU A 437 -20.18 -20.93 8.96
CA LEU A 437 -18.92 -21.47 9.50
C LEU A 437 -18.70 -22.93 9.12
N LEU A 438 -19.74 -23.77 9.20
CA LEU A 438 -19.69 -25.17 8.79
C LEU A 438 -19.26 -25.30 7.33
N CYS A 439 -19.86 -24.50 6.44
CA CYS A 439 -19.53 -24.50 5.02
C CYS A 439 -18.08 -24.04 4.75
N LEU A 440 -17.60 -23.04 5.48
CA LEU A 440 -16.23 -22.54 5.33
C LEU A 440 -15.19 -23.56 5.83
N LEU A 441 -15.40 -24.11 7.03
CA LEU A 441 -14.44 -25.00 7.70
C LEU A 441 -14.48 -26.45 7.17
N SER A 442 -15.56 -26.86 6.49
CA SER A 442 -15.65 -28.21 5.90
C SER A 442 -14.97 -28.33 4.53
N ARG A 443 -14.70 -27.22 3.84
CA ARG A 443 -13.98 -27.19 2.55
C ARG A 443 -12.57 -27.76 2.59
N PRO A 444 -11.68 -27.40 3.55
CA PRO A 444 -10.32 -27.96 3.61
C PRO A 444 -10.34 -29.46 3.90
N VAL A 445 -11.37 -29.97 4.58
CA VAL A 445 -11.53 -31.39 4.94
C VAL A 445 -12.03 -32.25 3.76
N LYS A 446 -12.62 -31.66 2.72
CA LYS A 446 -13.22 -32.37 1.58
C LYS A 446 -12.34 -32.45 0.32
N SER A 447 -11.19 -31.75 0.25
CA SER A 447 -10.32 -31.75 -0.95
C SER A 447 -9.22 -32.83 -0.90
N ALA A 448 -9.58 -34.09 -0.65
CA ALA A 448 -8.65 -35.22 -0.83
C ALA A 448 -8.51 -35.65 -2.30
N THR A 449 -9.27 -35.04 -3.23
CA THR A 449 -9.13 -35.26 -4.67
C THR A 449 -8.78 -33.94 -5.40
N PRO A 450 -7.72 -33.91 -6.22
CA PRO A 450 -7.23 -32.70 -6.88
C PRO A 450 -8.13 -32.18 -8.04
N ALA A 451 -9.35 -32.71 -8.20
CA ALA A 451 -10.22 -32.39 -9.34
C ALA A 451 -11.36 -31.40 -9.01
N ASP A 452 -11.73 -31.20 -7.74
CA ASP A 452 -12.96 -30.50 -7.33
C ASP A 452 -12.75 -29.17 -6.58
N GLY A 453 -11.73 -28.41 -6.98
CA GLY A 453 -11.56 -27.02 -6.55
C GLY A 453 -10.66 -26.85 -5.33
N LEU A 454 -9.90 -25.76 -5.39
CA LEU A 454 -8.84 -25.37 -4.45
C LEU A 454 -9.27 -25.47 -2.97
N PRO A 455 -8.42 -25.96 -2.04
CA PRO A 455 -8.68 -25.86 -0.61
C PRO A 455 -8.96 -24.41 -0.21
N CYS A 456 -9.73 -24.17 0.86
CA CYS A 456 -9.88 -22.81 1.36
C CYS A 456 -8.50 -22.21 1.68
N GLY A 457 -8.20 -21.03 1.16
CA GLY A 457 -6.95 -20.34 1.44
C GLY A 457 -6.77 -20.15 2.94
N ARG A 458 -5.53 -20.32 3.42
CA ARG A 458 -5.15 -20.11 4.83
C ARG A 458 -5.68 -18.79 5.44
N PRO A 459 -5.75 -17.65 4.71
CA PRO A 459 -6.39 -16.41 5.19
C PRO A 459 -7.83 -16.57 5.67
N LEU A 460 -8.67 -17.18 4.86
CA LEU A 460 -10.09 -17.38 5.19
C LEU A 460 -10.24 -18.37 6.36
N LEU A 461 -9.40 -19.41 6.41
CA LEU A 461 -9.38 -20.36 7.51
C LEU A 461 -8.97 -19.71 8.85
N LYS A 462 -7.88 -18.93 8.86
CA LYS A 462 -7.43 -18.16 10.03
C LYS A 462 -8.50 -17.19 10.51
N ALA A 463 -9.15 -16.49 9.58
CA ALA A 463 -10.24 -15.57 9.89
C ALA A 463 -11.42 -16.29 10.55
N SER A 464 -11.81 -17.45 10.01
CA SER A 464 -12.93 -18.26 10.50
C SER A 464 -12.68 -18.81 11.90
N LEU A 465 -11.49 -19.37 12.16
CA LEU A 465 -11.10 -19.85 13.49
C LEU A 465 -11.02 -18.69 14.50
N GLY A 466 -10.51 -17.53 14.06
CA GLY A 466 -10.49 -16.31 14.88
C GLY A 466 -11.87 -15.80 15.27
N LEU A 467 -12.87 -15.91 14.37
CA LEU A 467 -14.27 -15.62 14.67
C LEU A 467 -14.82 -16.61 15.70
N CYS A 468 -14.61 -17.91 15.50
CA CYS A 468 -15.02 -18.95 16.46
C CYS A 468 -14.47 -18.70 17.87
N ARG A 469 -13.18 -18.36 17.97
CA ARG A 469 -12.55 -18.00 19.25
C ARG A 469 -13.25 -16.82 19.94
N ASN A 470 -13.58 -15.77 19.19
CA ASN A 470 -14.26 -14.60 19.75
C ASN A 470 -15.68 -14.95 20.22
N LEU A 471 -16.44 -15.71 19.43
CA LEU A 471 -17.81 -16.12 19.78
C LEU A 471 -17.87 -16.95 21.07
N VAL A 472 -16.92 -17.88 21.26
CA VAL A 472 -16.80 -18.70 22.48
C VAL A 472 -16.46 -17.87 23.70
N ALA A 473 -15.69 -16.79 23.54
CA ALA A 473 -15.31 -15.91 24.64
C ALA A 473 -16.47 -15.01 25.13
N LEU A 474 -17.53 -14.82 24.33
CA LEU A 474 -18.62 -13.89 24.66
C LEU A 474 -19.62 -14.45 25.68
N ALA A 475 -20.17 -15.65 25.45
CA ALA A 475 -21.18 -16.26 26.32
C ALA A 475 -21.30 -17.77 26.12
N ASP A 476 -21.72 -18.49 27.18
CA ASP A 476 -21.87 -19.97 27.16
C ASP A 476 -22.82 -20.48 26.08
N ARG A 477 -23.91 -19.75 25.80
CA ARG A 477 -24.89 -20.13 24.78
C ARG A 477 -24.28 -20.26 23.38
N TRP A 478 -23.30 -19.41 23.06
CA TRP A 478 -22.60 -19.45 21.77
C TRP A 478 -21.61 -20.61 21.71
N ARG A 479 -21.00 -20.97 22.85
CA ARG A 479 -20.19 -22.19 22.97
C ARG A 479 -21.02 -23.42 22.63
N VAL A 480 -22.19 -23.56 23.25
CA VAL A 480 -23.11 -24.68 23.02
C VAL A 480 -23.55 -24.73 21.56
N ALA A 481 -23.87 -23.58 20.96
CA ALA A 481 -24.27 -23.51 19.55
C ALA A 481 -23.17 -24.00 18.59
N LEU A 482 -21.92 -23.58 18.79
CA LEU A 482 -20.79 -24.02 17.96
C LEU A 482 -20.46 -25.51 18.14
N VAL A 483 -20.58 -26.02 19.37
CA VAL A 483 -20.36 -27.44 19.66
C VAL A 483 -21.44 -28.30 18.99
N ASN A 484 -22.71 -27.96 19.17
CA ASN A 484 -23.83 -28.68 18.56
C ASN A 484 -23.81 -28.59 17.03
N GLY A 485 -23.21 -27.53 16.48
CA GLY A 485 -23.02 -27.33 15.04
C GLY A 485 -21.87 -28.12 14.41
N GLY A 486 -21.12 -28.94 15.16
CA GLY A 486 -20.02 -29.75 14.62
C GLY A 486 -18.75 -28.97 14.25
N ILE A 487 -18.64 -27.69 14.66
CA ILE A 487 -17.52 -26.81 14.30
C ILE A 487 -16.21 -27.24 14.95
N VAL A 488 -16.27 -27.84 16.14
CA VAL A 488 -15.10 -28.29 16.91
C VAL A 488 -14.30 -29.35 16.15
N GLU A 489 -14.98 -30.31 15.52
CA GLU A 489 -14.32 -31.38 14.77
C GLU A 489 -13.61 -30.85 13.51
N LEU A 490 -14.22 -29.87 12.84
CA LEU A 490 -13.64 -29.24 11.67
C LEU A 490 -12.43 -28.37 12.03
N ALA A 491 -12.46 -27.67 13.17
CA ALA A 491 -11.30 -26.93 13.66
C ALA A 491 -10.13 -27.86 14.02
N ALA A 492 -10.41 -28.99 14.67
CA ALA A 492 -9.41 -30.01 14.95
C ALA A 492 -8.81 -30.60 13.65
N ALA A 493 -9.65 -30.88 12.65
CA ALA A 493 -9.20 -31.33 11.33
C ALA A 493 -8.35 -30.27 10.60
N ALA A 494 -8.71 -28.99 10.71
CA ALA A 494 -7.94 -27.89 10.12
C ALA A 494 -6.53 -27.77 10.72
N ILE A 495 -6.39 -27.91 12.04
CA ILE A 495 -5.08 -27.93 12.72
C ILE A 495 -4.23 -29.10 12.22
N ARG A 496 -4.83 -30.28 12.08
CA ARG A 496 -4.15 -31.47 11.55
C ARG A 496 -3.66 -31.28 10.12
N LEU A 497 -4.53 -30.83 9.22
CA LEU A 497 -4.16 -30.57 7.82
C LEU A 497 -3.05 -29.52 7.71
N ALA A 498 -3.06 -28.50 8.56
CA ALA A 498 -1.97 -27.52 8.64
C ALA A 498 -0.65 -28.16 9.09
N ASN A 499 -0.70 -29.16 9.98
CA ASN A 499 0.47 -29.90 10.46
C ASN A 499 1.04 -30.86 9.38
N ASP A 500 0.17 -31.47 8.57
CA ASP A 500 0.57 -32.42 7.53
C ASP A 500 1.10 -31.72 6.25
N ALA A 501 0.73 -30.46 6.01
CA ALA A 501 1.16 -29.68 4.84
C ALA A 501 2.64 -29.25 4.86
N ASP A 502 3.30 -29.33 6.02
CA ASP A 502 4.70 -28.97 6.23
C ASP A 502 5.62 -30.21 6.28
N GLU A 503 5.42 -31.20 5.41
CA GLU A 503 6.40 -32.29 5.24
C GLU A 503 7.73 -31.73 4.69
N TYR A 504 8.73 -31.68 5.57
CA TYR A 504 10.13 -31.49 5.24
C TYR A 504 10.79 -32.85 5.00
N ASP A 505 11.67 -32.94 4.00
CA ASP A 505 12.49 -34.13 3.82
C ASP A 505 13.45 -34.35 5.02
N ALA A 506 14.10 -35.52 5.09
CA ALA A 506 15.07 -35.85 6.14
C ALA A 506 16.29 -34.91 6.21
N CYS A 507 16.43 -33.98 5.24
CA CYS A 507 17.46 -32.94 5.18
C CYS A 507 16.91 -31.54 5.50
N GLY A 508 15.64 -31.39 5.87
CA GLY A 508 15.03 -30.12 6.27
C GLY A 508 14.63 -29.20 5.10
N ARG A 509 14.47 -29.71 3.87
CA ARG A 509 13.90 -28.93 2.75
C ARG A 509 12.39 -29.16 2.62
N ARG A 510 11.63 -28.08 2.39
CA ARG A 510 10.19 -28.16 2.04
C ARG A 510 10.05 -28.93 0.73
N LEU A 511 9.22 -29.97 0.72
CA LEU A 511 8.95 -30.78 -0.47
C LEU A 511 7.94 -30.10 -1.43
N SER A 512 7.20 -29.09 -0.97
CA SER A 512 6.17 -28.37 -1.73
C SER A 512 6.66 -27.01 -2.28
N GLY A 513 7.19 -27.06 -3.51
CA GLY A 513 6.90 -26.11 -4.59
C GLY A 513 7.38 -24.65 -4.51
N GLY A 514 8.54 -24.35 -5.11
CA GLY A 514 8.86 -23.02 -5.61
C GLY A 514 8.06 -22.68 -6.88
N GLY A 515 7.29 -21.59 -6.83
CA GLY A 515 6.57 -21.01 -7.97
C GLY A 515 6.11 -19.59 -7.62
N LEU A 516 6.17 -18.68 -8.59
CA LEU A 516 6.02 -17.20 -8.48
C LEU A 516 4.62 -16.68 -8.07
N SER A 517 3.85 -17.44 -7.31
CA SER A 517 2.60 -17.01 -6.68
C SER A 517 2.42 -17.82 -5.41
N ASP A 518 2.70 -17.23 -4.25
CA ASP A 518 2.47 -17.88 -2.96
C ASP A 518 0.97 -18.20 -2.83
N PRO A 519 0.55 -19.49 -2.92
CA PRO A 519 -0.87 -19.86 -2.89
C PRO A 519 -1.51 -19.60 -1.52
N ASP A 520 -0.68 -19.42 -0.48
CA ASP A 520 -1.09 -19.34 0.92
C ASP A 520 -1.32 -17.89 1.41
N GLY A 521 -1.18 -16.89 0.55
CA GLY A 521 -1.43 -15.49 0.88
C GLY A 521 -0.54 -14.97 2.02
N GLY A 522 0.65 -15.53 2.20
CA GLY A 522 1.60 -15.16 3.25
C GLY A 522 1.27 -15.68 4.67
N ILE A 523 0.29 -16.57 4.82
CA ILE A 523 -0.08 -17.14 6.12
C ILE A 523 0.61 -18.48 6.36
N SER A 524 1.35 -18.56 7.47
CA SER A 524 2.05 -19.77 7.87
C SER A 524 1.09 -20.79 8.51
N ALA A 525 1.39 -22.08 8.38
CA ALA A 525 0.58 -23.14 9.00
C ALA A 525 0.52 -22.99 10.53
N GLU A 526 1.60 -22.50 11.15
CA GLU A 526 1.67 -22.24 12.59
C GLU A 526 0.70 -21.14 13.03
N GLU A 527 0.39 -20.17 12.18
CA GLU A 527 -0.63 -19.16 12.51
C GLU A 527 -2.05 -19.75 12.54
N ILE A 528 -2.31 -20.78 11.73
CA ILE A 528 -3.57 -21.55 11.76
C ILE A 528 -3.63 -22.39 13.03
N GLN A 529 -2.52 -23.05 13.37
CA GLN A 529 -2.40 -23.87 14.56
C GLN A 529 -2.61 -23.02 15.83
N GLU A 530 -1.95 -21.87 15.94
CA GLU A 530 -2.07 -20.96 17.08
C GLU A 530 -3.53 -20.53 17.31
N VAL A 531 -4.21 -20.03 16.28
CA VAL A 531 -5.60 -19.57 16.42
C VAL A 531 -6.57 -20.73 16.67
N GLY A 532 -6.33 -21.89 16.06
CA GLY A 532 -7.13 -23.09 16.26
C GLY A 532 -7.01 -23.65 17.68
N LEU A 533 -5.78 -23.74 18.20
CA LEU A 533 -5.51 -24.15 19.58
C LEU A 533 -6.15 -23.20 20.57
N ALA A 534 -6.02 -21.89 20.37
CA ALA A 534 -6.65 -20.89 21.21
C ALA A 534 -8.19 -21.00 21.22
N PHE A 535 -8.81 -21.31 20.07
CA PHE A 535 -10.24 -21.59 19.99
C PHE A 535 -10.63 -22.84 20.80
N LEU A 536 -9.91 -23.94 20.64
CA LEU A 536 -10.19 -25.19 21.36
C LEU A 536 -9.93 -25.07 22.86
N ALA A 537 -8.88 -24.34 23.27
CA ALA A 537 -8.58 -24.08 24.68
C ALA A 537 -9.61 -23.18 25.36
N ALA A 538 -10.34 -22.36 24.58
CA ALA A 538 -11.47 -21.57 25.08
C ALA A 538 -12.76 -22.42 25.24
N LEU A 539 -12.81 -23.63 24.68
CA LEU A 539 -13.96 -24.54 24.73
C LEU A 539 -13.87 -25.62 25.81
N SER A 540 -12.68 -25.89 26.34
CA SER A 540 -12.37 -27.09 27.13
C SER A 540 -13.07 -27.20 28.49
N ASP A 541 -13.81 -26.19 28.94
CA ASP A 541 -14.68 -26.27 30.12
C ASP A 541 -16.02 -26.99 29.81
N ALA A 542 -16.35 -27.21 28.54
CA ALA A 542 -17.54 -27.92 28.10
C ALA A 542 -17.24 -29.40 27.81
N ALA A 543 -17.88 -30.31 28.55
CA ALA A 543 -17.69 -31.78 28.44
C ALA A 543 -17.83 -32.35 27.02
N SER A 544 -18.61 -31.70 26.14
CA SER A 544 -18.79 -32.07 24.74
C SER A 544 -17.64 -31.62 23.81
N ALA A 545 -16.94 -30.55 24.14
CA ALA A 545 -15.74 -30.11 23.41
C ALA A 545 -14.53 -31.00 23.74
N ALA A 546 -14.43 -31.44 25.00
CA ALA A 546 -13.42 -32.42 25.42
C ALA A 546 -13.54 -33.75 24.66
N ALA A 547 -14.76 -34.21 24.37
CA ALA A 547 -15.00 -35.45 23.63
C ALA A 547 -14.52 -35.38 22.16
N ALA A 548 -14.73 -34.26 21.47
CA ALA A 548 -14.24 -34.06 20.10
C ALA A 548 -12.71 -33.95 20.03
N ALA A 549 -12.09 -33.32 21.03
CA ALA A 549 -10.64 -33.17 21.16
C ALA A 549 -9.92 -34.42 21.72
N ALA A 550 -10.66 -35.41 22.23
CA ALA A 550 -10.10 -36.67 22.73
C ALA A 550 -9.94 -37.75 21.63
N LYS A 551 -10.15 -37.44 20.34
CA LYS A 551 -9.91 -38.39 19.25
C LYS A 551 -8.40 -38.73 19.18
N PRO A 552 -8.01 -40.02 19.08
CA PRO A 552 -6.60 -40.45 19.11
C PRO A 552 -5.72 -39.74 18.08
N GLU A 553 -6.24 -39.53 16.87
CA GLU A 553 -5.54 -38.85 15.78
C GLU A 553 -5.25 -37.37 16.09
N PHE A 554 -6.16 -36.70 16.80
CA PHE A 554 -5.98 -35.31 17.18
C PHE A 554 -5.01 -35.18 18.37
N LEU A 555 -5.06 -36.11 19.33
CA LEU A 555 -4.08 -36.18 20.43
C LEU A 555 -2.66 -36.43 19.91
N ALA A 556 -2.50 -37.26 18.87
CA ALA A 556 -1.21 -37.47 18.20
C ALA A 556 -0.70 -36.19 17.53
N ALA A 557 -1.58 -35.45 16.85
CA ALA A 557 -1.24 -34.15 16.27
C ALA A 557 -0.84 -33.13 17.36
N LEU A 558 -1.60 -33.04 18.46
CA LEU A 558 -1.25 -32.17 19.60
C LEU A 558 0.12 -32.50 20.19
N ALA A 559 0.43 -33.79 20.39
CA ALA A 559 1.73 -34.23 20.88
C ALA A 559 2.88 -33.81 19.94
N SER A 560 2.64 -33.78 18.62
CA SER A 560 3.63 -33.27 17.67
C SER A 560 3.83 -31.75 17.77
N LEU A 561 2.75 -30.99 18.05
CA LEU A 561 2.77 -29.54 18.17
C LEU A 561 3.47 -29.04 19.44
N ILE A 562 3.56 -29.85 20.50
CA ILE A 562 4.39 -29.52 21.69
C ILE A 562 5.85 -29.28 21.29
N ARG A 563 6.33 -29.97 20.24
CA ARG A 563 7.70 -29.82 19.72
C ARG A 563 7.83 -28.72 18.66
N SER A 564 6.79 -27.89 18.48
CA SER A 564 6.84 -26.76 17.55
C SER A 564 7.92 -25.76 17.96
N ARG A 565 8.62 -25.18 16.97
CA ARG A 565 9.61 -24.12 17.20
C ARG A 565 8.98 -22.78 17.58
N ARG A 566 7.67 -22.63 17.39
CA ARG A 566 6.93 -21.41 17.72
C ARG A 566 6.35 -21.56 19.13
N SER A 567 6.89 -20.79 20.08
CA SER A 567 6.54 -20.88 21.51
C SER A 567 5.02 -20.79 21.75
N ALA A 568 4.32 -19.92 21.04
CA ALA A 568 2.87 -19.77 21.14
C ALA A 568 2.08 -21.05 20.77
N VAL A 569 2.54 -21.79 19.74
CA VAL A 569 1.90 -23.05 19.32
C VAL A 569 2.18 -24.16 20.32
N ALA A 570 3.43 -24.27 20.79
CA ALA A 570 3.80 -25.26 21.79
C ALA A 570 3.04 -25.02 23.12
N ALA A 571 2.99 -23.76 23.59
CA ALA A 571 2.27 -23.36 24.79
C ALA A 571 0.76 -23.64 24.65
N GLY A 572 0.15 -23.28 23.51
CA GLY A 572 -1.27 -23.56 23.26
C GLY A 572 -1.60 -25.05 23.20
N ALA A 573 -0.68 -25.89 22.70
CA ALA A 573 -0.86 -27.33 22.69
C ALA A 573 -0.80 -27.93 24.10
N VAL A 574 0.14 -27.46 24.94
CA VAL A 574 0.25 -27.86 26.35
C VAL A 574 -0.99 -27.42 27.14
N GLU A 575 -1.40 -26.15 27.00
CA GLU A 575 -2.58 -25.61 27.69
C GLU A 575 -3.83 -26.44 27.36
N LEU A 576 -4.04 -26.76 26.08
CA LEU A 576 -5.18 -27.57 25.66
C LEU A 576 -5.12 -28.98 26.26
N LEU A 577 -3.94 -29.62 26.27
CA LEU A 577 -3.77 -30.96 26.85
C LEU A 577 -4.06 -30.98 28.36
N ASP A 578 -3.60 -29.97 29.10
CA ASP A 578 -3.85 -29.87 30.54
C ASP A 578 -5.35 -29.67 30.83
N LYS A 579 -6.03 -28.82 30.06
CA LYS A 579 -7.48 -28.62 30.21
C LYS A 579 -8.27 -29.89 29.85
N LEU A 580 -7.87 -30.62 28.80
CA LEU A 580 -8.49 -31.90 28.45
C LEU A 580 -8.29 -32.95 29.56
N ARG A 581 -7.09 -33.02 30.15
CA ARG A 581 -6.80 -33.92 31.27
C ARG A 581 -7.68 -33.63 32.50
N LEU A 582 -7.85 -32.36 32.84
CA LEU A 582 -8.69 -31.94 33.97
C LEU A 582 -10.17 -32.32 33.75
N SER A 583 -10.68 -32.16 32.52
CA SER A 583 -12.07 -32.53 32.16
C SER A 583 -12.35 -34.04 32.22
N ALA A 584 -11.34 -34.88 31.95
CA ALA A 584 -11.46 -36.34 32.08
C ALA A 584 -11.49 -36.80 33.55
N SER A 585 -10.89 -36.03 34.45
CA SER A 585 -10.84 -36.35 35.88
C SER A 585 -12.15 -36.04 36.62
N THR A 586 -12.98 -35.13 36.10
CA THR A 586 -14.29 -34.77 36.66
C THR A 586 -15.45 -35.66 36.17
N THR A 587 -15.23 -36.49 35.15
CA THR A 587 -16.27 -37.35 34.53
C THR A 587 -16.13 -38.84 34.83
N ALA A 588 -15.05 -39.28 35.50
CA ALA A 588 -14.81 -40.69 35.80
C ALA A 588 -15.22 -41.09 37.24
N SER A 589 -16.30 -41.89 37.37
CA SER A 589 -16.38 -42.89 38.46
C SER A 589 -15.46 -44.07 38.11
N PRO A 590 -14.77 -44.70 39.08
CA PRO A 590 -13.63 -45.55 38.78
C PRO A 590 -14.08 -46.99 38.48
N SER A 591 -13.87 -47.44 37.25
CA SER A 591 -13.62 -48.86 37.00
C SER A 591 -12.77 -49.04 35.76
N LEU A 592 -11.46 -49.19 35.94
CA LEU A 592 -10.64 -50.26 35.35
C LEU A 592 -9.14 -49.98 35.57
N GLY A 593 -8.49 -50.92 36.24
CA GLY A 593 -7.16 -51.40 35.85
C GLY A 593 -5.96 -50.60 36.36
N SER A 594 -5.50 -50.97 37.55
CA SER A 594 -4.17 -50.67 38.09
C SER A 594 -3.02 -50.91 37.11
N VAL A 595 -2.06 -49.98 37.06
CA VAL A 595 -0.62 -50.31 37.05
C VAL A 595 0.10 -49.32 37.99
N SER A 596 1.06 -49.88 38.74
CA SER A 596 1.64 -49.46 40.01
C SER A 596 2.17 -48.03 40.14
N THR A 597 1.84 -47.43 41.28
CA THR A 597 2.59 -46.39 41.97
C THR A 597 3.85 -46.95 42.66
N GLY A 598 4.91 -46.14 42.71
CA GLY A 598 5.92 -46.15 43.75
C GLY A 598 6.26 -44.69 44.05
N GLY A 599 5.54 -44.05 45.00
CA GLY A 599 6.10 -43.49 46.24
C GLY A 599 6.65 -42.06 46.02
N SER A 600 6.32 -41.00 46.75
CA SER A 600 5.59 -40.79 48.01
C SER A 600 5.25 -39.29 48.10
N ARG A 601 4.07 -38.93 48.63
CA ARG A 601 3.74 -37.61 49.25
C ARG A 601 3.83 -37.81 50.77
N PRO A 602 4.04 -36.80 51.66
CA PRO A 602 3.08 -35.68 51.87
C PRO A 602 3.70 -34.32 52.34
N LEU A 603 3.20 -33.14 51.98
CA LEU A 603 2.08 -32.31 52.51
C LEU A 603 2.62 -31.00 53.12
N LEU A 604 2.16 -29.85 52.61
CA LEU A 604 1.40 -28.84 53.36
C LEU A 604 0.90 -27.72 52.41
N GLN A 605 -0.42 -27.65 52.27
CA GLN A 605 -1.24 -26.51 51.84
C GLN A 605 -2.10 -26.12 53.07
N PRO A 606 -2.88 -25.02 53.07
CA PRO A 606 -2.63 -23.68 52.54
C PRO A 606 -3.07 -22.58 53.55
N ALA A 607 -2.69 -21.33 53.30
CA ALA A 607 -3.50 -20.18 53.73
C ALA A 607 -4.20 -19.62 52.49
N ALA A 608 -5.52 -19.74 52.45
CA ALA A 608 -6.38 -19.10 51.46
C ALA A 608 -6.90 -17.79 52.04
N LEU A 609 -6.95 -16.71 51.24
CA LEU A 609 -8.08 -15.76 51.22
C LEU A 609 -7.95 -14.72 50.08
N ILE A 610 -8.81 -14.90 49.07
CA ILE A 610 -9.63 -13.91 48.33
C ILE A 610 -8.98 -12.56 47.92
N GLY A 611 -8.80 -12.39 46.61
CA GLY A 611 -8.64 -11.09 45.91
C GLY A 611 -7.19 -10.66 45.70
N GLY A 612 -6.68 -10.80 44.46
CA GLY A 612 -5.27 -10.62 44.09
C GLY A 612 -4.70 -9.19 44.17
N TRP A 613 -4.65 -8.60 45.37
CA TRP A 613 -4.03 -7.31 45.67
C TRP A 613 -3.29 -7.38 47.02
N GLU A 614 -1.98 -7.17 47.06
CA GLU A 614 -1.20 -7.08 48.31
C GLU A 614 -0.18 -5.92 48.28
N TYR A 615 -0.04 -5.21 49.41
CA TYR A 615 0.89 -4.09 49.63
C TYR A 615 1.84 -4.40 50.80
N CYS A 616 3.15 -4.33 50.57
CA CYS A 616 4.17 -4.54 51.61
C CYS A 616 5.07 -3.31 51.80
N GLY A 617 5.19 -2.83 53.04
CA GLY A 617 5.93 -1.60 53.35
C GLY A 617 7.45 -1.74 53.26
N VAL A 618 8.03 -2.82 53.83
CA VAL A 618 9.50 -3.04 53.91
C VAL A 618 9.80 -4.53 54.07
N GLY A 619 10.70 -5.10 53.24
CA GLY A 619 11.46 -6.31 53.58
C GLY A 619 10.68 -7.63 53.78
N HIS A 620 10.48 -8.40 52.71
CA HIS A 620 10.02 -9.80 52.80
C HIS A 620 10.75 -10.72 51.78
N ARG A 621 10.67 -12.05 51.94
CA ARG A 621 11.12 -13.06 50.95
C ARG A 621 9.95 -13.93 50.53
N ARG A 622 9.73 -14.10 49.23
CA ARG A 622 8.57 -14.84 48.72
C ARG A 622 8.99 -15.88 47.70
N ASP A 623 8.50 -17.10 47.94
CA ASP A 623 8.77 -18.28 47.11
C ASP A 623 7.47 -18.78 46.41
N SER A 624 6.38 -18.01 46.44
CA SER A 624 5.07 -18.36 45.85
C SER A 624 4.56 -17.32 44.85
N GLU A 625 3.80 -17.74 43.83
CA GLU A 625 3.31 -16.89 42.73
C GLU A 625 2.22 -15.89 43.15
N CYS A 626 2.16 -14.72 42.50
CA CYS A 626 1.08 -13.76 42.68
C CYS A 626 0.79 -12.92 41.41
N GLY A 627 -0.44 -12.42 41.28
CA GLY A 627 -0.87 -11.62 40.12
C GLY A 627 -0.30 -10.20 40.08
N TRP A 628 -0.22 -9.52 41.24
CA TRP A 628 0.21 -8.12 41.39
C TRP A 628 0.85 -7.90 42.76
N GLU A 629 1.97 -7.15 42.85
CA GLU A 629 2.65 -6.83 44.11
C GLU A 629 3.25 -5.40 44.13
N CYS A 630 3.19 -4.71 45.28
CA CYS A 630 3.75 -3.36 45.47
C CYS A 630 4.56 -3.30 46.78
N CYS A 631 5.86 -3.01 46.67
CA CYS A 631 6.81 -2.96 47.78
C CYS A 631 7.52 -1.60 47.90
N GLY A 632 7.61 -1.06 49.12
CA GLY A 632 8.27 0.23 49.37
C GLY A 632 9.80 0.19 49.26
N VAL A 633 10.44 -0.73 49.97
CA VAL A 633 11.92 -0.89 50.01
C VAL A 633 12.28 -2.35 50.27
N GLY A 634 13.12 -2.95 49.43
CA GLY A 634 13.79 -4.23 49.73
C GLY A 634 12.90 -5.47 49.72
N HIS A 635 13.00 -6.32 48.70
CA HIS A 635 12.48 -7.71 48.73
C HIS A 635 13.44 -8.66 47.98
N ARG A 636 13.37 -9.98 48.25
CA ARG A 636 14.06 -11.02 47.46
C ARG A 636 13.07 -12.09 47.01
N ARG A 637 13.02 -12.37 45.71
CA ARG A 637 12.01 -13.24 45.10
C ARG A 637 12.63 -14.31 44.22
N ASP A 638 12.17 -15.54 44.45
CA ASP A 638 12.62 -16.73 43.74
C ASP A 638 11.45 -17.41 42.94
N SER A 639 10.26 -16.76 42.84
CA SER A 639 9.04 -17.26 42.17
C SER A 639 8.42 -16.26 41.18
N GLU A 640 7.57 -16.68 40.24
CA GLU A 640 7.02 -15.83 39.16
C GLU A 640 5.94 -14.81 39.61
N CYS A 641 5.80 -13.69 38.90
CA CYS A 641 4.66 -12.76 39.04
C CYS A 641 4.25 -12.06 37.74
N GLY A 642 2.97 -11.65 37.70
CA GLY A 642 2.42 -10.89 36.57
C GLY A 642 2.88 -9.43 36.51
N TRP A 643 2.87 -8.73 37.65
CA TRP A 643 3.18 -7.29 37.76
C TRP A 643 3.80 -6.91 39.11
N GLU A 644 4.85 -6.09 39.11
CA GLU A 644 5.56 -5.67 40.33
C GLU A 644 6.00 -4.19 40.33
N TYR A 645 5.84 -3.51 41.48
CA TYR A 645 6.39 -2.17 41.73
C TYR A 645 7.29 -2.16 42.97
N CYS A 646 8.53 -1.66 42.85
CA CYS A 646 9.44 -1.47 43.97
C CYS A 646 9.97 -0.02 44.04
N GLY A 647 9.91 0.61 45.21
CA GLY A 647 10.46 1.97 45.39
C GLY A 647 11.99 2.01 45.33
N VAL A 648 12.67 1.13 46.08
CA VAL A 648 14.15 1.08 46.16
C VAL A 648 14.62 -0.36 46.45
N GLY A 649 15.50 -0.89 45.60
CA GLY A 649 16.31 -2.08 45.93
C GLY A 649 15.55 -3.40 45.98
N HIS A 650 15.71 -4.29 44.99
CA HIS A 650 15.35 -5.71 45.16
C HIS A 650 16.31 -6.63 44.36
N ARG A 651 16.26 -7.94 44.61
CA ARG A 651 16.98 -8.98 43.85
C ARG A 651 16.05 -10.10 43.44
N ARG A 652 16.18 -10.56 42.20
CA ARG A 652 15.27 -11.52 41.61
C ARG A 652 16.00 -12.55 40.76
N ASP A 653 15.63 -13.81 41.00
CA ASP A 653 16.22 -14.98 40.34
C ASP A 653 15.16 -15.75 39.50
N SER A 654 13.94 -15.19 39.30
CA SER A 654 12.77 -15.80 38.61
C SER A 654 12.09 -14.87 37.58
N GLU A 655 11.23 -15.39 36.68
CA GLU A 655 10.61 -14.62 35.56
C GLU A 655 9.47 -13.66 35.98
N CYS A 656 9.23 -12.58 35.21
CA CYS A 656 8.03 -11.73 35.32
C CYS A 656 7.53 -11.11 34.02
N GLY A 657 6.23 -10.78 34.01
CA GLY A 657 5.58 -10.08 32.90
C GLY A 657 5.94 -8.59 32.80
N TRP A 658 5.82 -7.84 33.91
CA TRP A 658 6.01 -6.38 33.96
C TRP A 658 6.59 -5.91 35.30
N GLU A 659 7.53 -4.98 35.24
CA GLU A 659 8.23 -4.50 36.44
C GLU A 659 8.58 -3.00 36.41
N CYS A 660 8.46 -2.32 37.55
CA CYS A 660 8.81 -0.91 37.72
C CYS A 660 9.58 -0.67 39.02
N CYS A 661 10.82 -0.20 38.92
CA CYS A 661 11.69 0.10 40.06
C CYS A 661 12.16 1.56 40.08
N GLY A 662 12.08 2.22 41.23
CA GLY A 662 12.56 3.60 41.38
C GLY A 662 14.09 3.73 41.35
N VAL A 663 14.80 2.91 42.15
CA VAL A 663 16.27 2.97 42.27
C VAL A 663 16.84 1.58 42.59
N GLY A 664 17.79 1.10 41.79
CA GLY A 664 18.66 -0.02 42.15
C GLY A 664 18.01 -1.40 42.14
N HIS A 665 18.35 -2.29 41.20
CA HIS A 665 18.08 -3.72 41.35
C HIS A 665 19.15 -4.59 40.62
N ARG A 666 19.17 -5.91 40.89
CA ARG A 666 19.98 -6.90 40.16
C ARG A 666 19.12 -8.10 39.80
N ARG A 667 19.30 -8.59 38.58
CA ARG A 667 18.47 -9.63 37.99
C ARG A 667 19.28 -10.63 37.17
N ASP A 668 18.98 -11.90 37.41
CA ASP A 668 19.66 -13.03 36.79
C ASP A 668 18.69 -13.89 35.91
N SER A 669 17.45 -13.41 35.65
CA SER A 669 16.35 -14.14 34.96
C SER A 669 15.56 -13.30 33.91
N GLU A 670 14.74 -13.90 33.04
CA GLU A 670 14.05 -13.23 31.90
C GLU A 670 12.84 -12.34 32.29
N CYS A 671 12.54 -11.27 31.53
CA CYS A 671 11.30 -10.46 31.63
C CYS A 671 10.72 -9.97 30.30
N GLY A 672 9.41 -9.72 30.31
CA GLY A 672 8.68 -9.09 29.21
C GLY A 672 8.93 -7.58 29.07
N TRP A 673 8.74 -6.82 30.16
CA TRP A 673 8.83 -5.34 30.17
C TRP A 673 9.37 -4.79 31.49
N GLU A 674 10.28 -3.83 31.42
CA GLU A 674 10.89 -3.21 32.60
C GLU A 674 11.05 -1.68 32.52
N TYR A 675 10.82 -0.99 33.64
CA TYR A 675 11.18 0.41 33.87
C TYR A 675 12.05 0.58 35.13
N CYS A 676 13.22 1.22 34.99
CA CYS A 676 14.07 1.58 36.13
C CYS A 676 14.45 3.07 36.12
N GLY A 677 14.20 3.78 37.23
CA GLY A 677 14.55 5.20 37.36
C GLY A 677 16.07 5.44 37.37
N VAL A 678 16.82 4.72 38.20
CA VAL A 678 18.28 4.89 38.36
C VAL A 678 18.97 3.56 38.70
N GLY A 679 19.95 3.15 37.89
CA GLY A 679 20.97 2.16 38.24
C GLY A 679 20.49 0.71 38.33
N HIS A 680 20.82 -0.14 37.36
CA HIS A 680 20.74 -1.59 37.54
C HIS A 680 21.83 -2.36 36.79
N ARG A 681 21.93 -3.68 37.05
CA ARG A 681 22.82 -4.62 36.34
C ARG A 681 22.05 -5.88 35.99
N ARG A 682 22.31 -6.40 34.78
CA ARG A 682 21.54 -7.50 34.24
C ARG A 682 22.37 -8.45 33.38
N ASP A 683 22.14 -9.73 33.64
CA ASP A 683 22.90 -10.85 33.06
C ASP A 683 22.00 -11.79 32.19
N SER A 684 20.75 -11.39 31.86
CA SER A 684 19.70 -12.23 31.21
C SER A 684 18.82 -11.50 30.15
N GLU A 685 18.07 -12.20 29.29
CA GLU A 685 17.34 -11.66 28.11
C GLU A 685 16.00 -10.92 28.41
N CYS A 686 15.66 -9.81 27.72
CA CYS A 686 14.29 -9.21 27.76
C CYS A 686 13.74 -8.76 26.39
N GLY A 687 12.42 -8.60 26.36
CA GLY A 687 11.68 -7.99 25.25
C GLY A 687 11.85 -6.47 25.14
N TRP A 688 11.57 -5.72 26.21
CA TRP A 688 11.55 -4.24 26.22
C TRP A 688 12.03 -3.62 27.54
N GLU A 689 12.86 -2.58 27.45
CA GLU A 689 13.48 -1.96 28.63
C GLU A 689 13.60 -0.42 28.54
N CYS A 690 13.33 0.27 29.65
CA CYS A 690 13.46 1.73 29.76
C CYS A 690 14.17 2.15 31.06
N CYS A 691 15.36 2.76 30.95
CA CYS A 691 16.12 3.25 32.09
C CYS A 691 16.36 4.78 32.05
N GLY A 692 16.22 5.44 33.20
CA GLY A 692 16.51 6.87 33.33
C GLY A 692 18.01 7.20 33.32
N VAL A 693 18.79 6.55 34.20
CA VAL A 693 20.24 6.83 34.37
C VAL A 693 21.01 5.56 34.79
N GLY A 694 22.05 5.20 34.03
CA GLY A 694 23.08 4.24 34.43
C GLY A 694 22.68 2.77 34.34
N HIS A 695 23.10 2.07 33.29
CA HIS A 695 22.89 0.62 33.13
C HIS A 695 24.16 -0.09 32.61
N ARG A 696 24.36 -1.37 32.99
CA ARG A 696 25.37 -2.29 32.42
C ARG A 696 24.73 -3.63 32.09
N ARG A 697 24.95 -4.11 30.87
CA ARG A 697 24.28 -5.27 30.29
C ARG A 697 25.25 -6.23 29.60
N ASP A 698 25.09 -7.52 29.90
CA ASP A 698 25.93 -8.59 29.37
C ASP A 698 25.14 -9.60 28.48
N SER A 699 23.85 -9.35 28.16
CA SER A 699 22.89 -10.28 27.49
C SER A 699 22.02 -9.63 26.37
N GLU A 700 21.34 -10.41 25.50
CA GLU A 700 20.57 -9.93 24.33
C GLU A 700 19.23 -9.21 24.65
N CYS A 701 18.74 -8.32 23.75
CA CYS A 701 17.38 -7.73 23.81
C CYS A 701 16.80 -7.29 22.46
N GLY A 702 15.46 -7.19 22.43
CA GLY A 702 14.69 -6.69 21.29
C GLY A 702 14.70 -5.16 21.14
N TRP A 703 14.41 -4.42 22.21
CA TRP A 703 14.31 -2.94 22.21
C TRP A 703 14.73 -2.31 23.55
N GLU A 704 15.56 -1.26 23.49
CA GLU A 704 16.06 -0.56 24.69
C GLU A 704 16.06 0.97 24.57
N TYR A 705 15.69 1.66 25.66
CA TYR A 705 15.81 3.12 25.82
C TYR A 705 16.56 3.48 27.11
N CYS A 706 17.63 4.28 27.01
CA CYS A 706 18.35 4.80 28.17
C CYS A 706 18.58 6.33 28.10
N GLY A 707 18.25 7.04 29.18
CA GLY A 707 18.42 8.49 29.24
C GLY A 707 19.90 8.93 29.29
N VAL A 708 20.70 8.38 30.21
CA VAL A 708 22.10 8.78 30.43
C VAL A 708 22.96 7.61 30.90
N GLY A 709 24.09 7.36 30.22
CA GLY A 709 25.17 6.48 30.68
C GLY A 709 24.87 4.98 30.54
N HIS A 710 25.34 4.38 29.46
CA HIS A 710 25.14 2.95 29.14
C HIS A 710 26.45 2.28 28.70
N ARG A 711 26.63 1.00 29.08
CA ARG A 711 27.71 0.11 28.59
C ARG A 711 27.14 -1.27 28.28
N ARG A 712 27.48 -1.80 27.11
CA ARG A 712 26.93 -3.05 26.61
C ARG A 712 27.95 -3.89 25.85
N ASP A 713 27.91 -5.19 26.14
CA ASP A 713 28.88 -6.18 25.65
C ASP A 713 28.20 -7.27 24.75
N SER A 714 26.93 -7.12 24.35
CA SER A 714 26.08 -8.15 23.67
C SER A 714 25.19 -7.63 22.49
N GLU A 715 24.66 -8.48 21.60
CA GLU A 715 23.92 -8.12 20.37
C GLU A 715 22.48 -7.58 20.59
N CYS A 716 21.98 -6.72 19.69
CA CYS A 716 20.57 -6.26 19.68
C CYS A 716 20.01 -5.76 18.34
N GLY A 717 18.68 -5.73 18.26
CA GLY A 717 17.93 -5.26 17.09
C GLY A 717 17.85 -3.74 16.93
N TRP A 718 17.42 -3.01 17.98
CA TRP A 718 17.12 -1.57 17.91
C TRP A 718 17.37 -0.84 19.24
N GLU A 719 18.03 0.32 19.20
CA GLU A 719 18.34 1.10 20.40
C GLU A 719 18.26 2.62 20.21
N CYS A 720 17.86 3.35 21.26
CA CYS A 720 17.79 4.81 21.30
C CYS A 720 18.23 5.38 22.66
N TYR A 721 19.19 6.31 22.69
CA TYR A 721 19.71 6.86 23.95
C TYR A 721 20.06 8.35 23.90
N GLY A 722 19.99 8.99 25.07
CA GLY A 722 20.20 10.43 25.24
C GLY A 722 21.68 10.84 25.25
N VAL A 723 22.46 10.39 26.26
CA VAL A 723 23.85 10.85 26.47
C VAL A 723 24.78 9.73 26.98
N GLY A 724 25.92 9.51 26.30
CA GLY A 724 27.03 8.70 26.79
C GLY A 724 26.82 7.19 26.64
N HIS A 725 27.21 6.65 25.49
CA HIS A 725 27.11 5.23 25.12
C HIS A 725 28.49 4.61 24.81
N ARG A 726 28.74 3.37 25.24
CA ARG A 726 29.89 2.55 24.81
C ARG A 726 29.45 1.14 24.47
N ARG A 727 29.93 0.62 23.34
CA ARG A 727 29.49 -0.65 22.77
C ARG A 727 30.62 -1.44 22.13
N ASP A 728 30.63 -2.75 22.42
CA ASP A 728 31.66 -3.67 21.97
C ASP A 728 31.11 -4.81 21.05
N SER A 729 29.82 -4.78 20.63
CA SER A 729 29.08 -5.87 19.92
C SER A 729 28.22 -5.40 18.71
N GLU A 730 27.75 -6.26 17.78
CA GLU A 730 27.03 -5.88 16.54
C GLU A 730 25.56 -5.39 16.74
N CYS A 731 25.05 -4.52 15.84
CA CYS A 731 23.60 -4.20 15.74
C CYS A 731 23.09 -3.82 14.34
N GLY A 732 21.76 -3.92 14.18
CA GLY A 732 21.05 -3.49 12.98
C GLY A 732 20.88 -1.97 12.84
N TRP A 733 20.37 -1.29 13.88
CA TRP A 733 20.03 0.15 13.85
C TRP A 733 20.25 0.85 15.20
N GLU A 734 20.85 2.05 15.18
CA GLU A 734 21.17 2.81 16.39
C GLU A 734 20.92 4.32 16.25
N CYS A 735 20.39 4.95 17.31
CA CYS A 735 20.17 6.40 17.41
C CYS A 735 20.69 6.97 18.74
N CYS A 736 21.69 7.87 18.69
CA CYS A 736 22.28 8.49 19.88
C CYS A 736 22.18 10.03 19.83
N GLY A 737 21.80 10.65 20.96
CA GLY A 737 21.78 12.10 21.10
C GLY A 737 23.19 12.72 21.20
N VAL A 738 23.99 12.32 22.21
CA VAL A 738 25.32 12.90 22.49
C VAL A 738 26.31 11.86 23.03
N GLY A 739 27.47 11.71 22.41
CA GLY A 739 28.62 10.99 22.96
C GLY A 739 28.52 9.48 22.82
N HIS A 740 29.06 8.94 21.73
CA HIS A 740 29.10 7.50 21.43
C HIS A 740 30.55 7.00 21.21
N ARG A 741 30.90 5.79 21.67
CA ARG A 741 32.09 5.04 21.25
C ARG A 741 31.73 3.61 20.87
N ARG A 742 32.25 3.16 19.74
CA ARG A 742 31.91 1.85 19.15
C ARG A 742 33.12 1.13 18.58
N ASP A 743 33.20 -0.15 18.92
CA ASP A 743 34.32 -1.03 18.53
C ASP A 743 33.88 -2.19 17.59
N SER A 744 32.62 -2.23 17.09
CA SER A 744 31.98 -3.36 16.36
C SER A 744 31.11 -2.94 15.13
N GLU A 745 30.77 -3.83 14.19
CA GLU A 745 30.07 -3.49 12.91
C GLU A 745 28.58 -3.06 13.07
N CYS A 746 28.05 -2.24 12.13
CA CYS A 746 26.60 -2.00 11.97
C CYS A 746 26.12 -1.67 10.56
N GLY A 747 24.81 -1.87 10.34
CA GLY A 747 24.12 -1.50 9.11
C GLY A 747 23.87 0.01 8.98
N TRP A 748 23.25 0.64 9.99
CA TRP A 748 22.80 2.04 9.94
C TRP A 748 22.92 2.75 11.30
N GLU A 749 23.42 4.00 11.30
CA GLU A 749 23.63 4.78 12.53
C GLU A 749 23.27 6.27 12.39
N TYR A 750 22.66 6.83 13.44
CA TYR A 750 22.41 8.26 13.61
C TYR A 750 23.00 8.78 14.94
N CYS A 751 23.87 9.77 14.90
CA CYS A 751 24.38 10.44 16.11
C CYS A 751 24.20 11.97 16.02
N GLY A 752 23.64 12.59 17.07
CA GLY A 752 23.48 14.04 17.16
C GLY A 752 24.81 14.78 17.33
N VAL A 753 25.60 14.42 18.35
CA VAL A 753 26.88 15.09 18.68
C VAL A 753 27.91 14.13 19.26
N GLY A 754 29.12 14.05 18.70
CA GLY A 754 30.27 13.40 19.32
C GLY A 754 30.28 11.87 19.20
N HIS A 755 30.95 11.35 18.17
CA HIS A 755 31.10 9.92 17.92
C HIS A 755 32.59 9.52 17.77
N ARG A 756 32.99 8.33 18.23
CA ARG A 756 34.27 7.68 17.87
C ARG A 756 34.05 6.23 17.48
N ARG A 757 34.63 5.81 16.36
CA ARG A 757 34.39 4.49 15.76
C ARG A 757 35.66 3.83 15.26
N ASP A 758 35.81 2.55 15.60
CA ASP A 758 36.99 1.75 15.27
C ASP A 758 36.65 0.56 14.33
N SER A 759 35.41 0.46 13.79
CA SER A 759 34.86 -0.69 13.02
C SER A 759 34.03 -0.35 11.75
N GLU A 760 33.75 -1.27 10.82
CA GLU A 760 33.07 -0.98 9.52
C GLU A 760 31.56 -0.63 9.62
N CYS A 761 31.03 0.19 8.68
CA CYS A 761 29.57 0.34 8.46
C CYS A 761 29.13 0.60 7.02
N GLY A 762 27.86 0.30 6.75
CA GLY A 762 27.18 0.63 5.50
C GLY A 762 26.85 2.12 5.34
N TRP A 763 26.14 2.71 6.31
CA TRP A 763 25.61 4.09 6.24
C TRP A 763 25.63 4.82 7.59
N GLU A 764 26.08 6.08 7.59
CA GLU A 764 26.18 6.88 8.81
C GLU A 764 25.73 8.34 8.64
N TYR A 765 25.04 8.87 9.66
CA TYR A 765 24.72 10.29 9.80
C TYR A 765 25.21 10.83 11.16
N CYS A 766 26.04 11.87 11.14
CA CYS A 766 26.46 12.58 12.34
C CYS A 766 26.14 14.09 12.25
N GLY A 767 25.51 14.66 13.28
CA GLY A 767 25.23 16.10 13.34
C GLY A 767 26.50 16.94 13.56
N VAL A 768 27.28 16.64 14.60
CA VAL A 768 28.49 17.41 14.97
C VAL A 768 29.56 16.51 15.60
N GLY A 769 30.78 16.47 15.07
CA GLY A 769 31.95 15.89 15.75
C GLY A 769 32.04 14.36 15.66
N HIS A 770 32.80 13.83 14.70
CA HIS A 770 33.09 12.39 14.57
C HIS A 770 34.61 12.11 14.46
N ARG A 771 35.11 10.97 14.95
CA ARG A 771 36.44 10.42 14.62
C ARG A 771 36.33 8.96 14.21
N ARG A 772 36.97 8.59 13.12
CA ARG A 772 36.84 7.27 12.50
C ARG A 772 38.18 6.69 12.07
N ASP A 773 38.38 5.42 12.45
CA ASP A 773 39.62 4.68 12.18
C ASP A 773 39.39 3.47 11.24
N SER A 774 38.19 3.28 10.65
CA SER A 774 37.74 2.09 9.87
C SER A 774 36.94 2.39 8.57
N GLU A 775 36.73 1.45 7.64
CA GLU A 775 36.10 1.71 6.31
C GLU A 775 34.56 1.95 6.34
N CYS A 776 34.02 2.70 5.35
CA CYS A 776 32.56 2.76 5.08
C CYS A 776 32.16 2.99 3.62
N GLY A 777 30.91 2.61 3.32
CA GLY A 777 30.26 2.90 2.03
C GLY A 777 29.86 4.37 1.85
N TRP A 778 29.07 4.93 2.79
CA TRP A 778 28.48 6.28 2.69
C TRP A 778 28.41 7.00 4.04
N GLU A 779 28.80 8.29 4.06
CA GLU A 779 28.80 9.11 5.28
C GLU A 779 28.27 10.53 5.04
N TYR A 780 27.47 11.05 5.98
CA TYR A 780 27.09 12.45 6.08
C TYR A 780 27.44 13.04 7.44
N CYS A 781 28.20 14.13 7.47
CA CYS A 781 28.52 14.87 8.70
C CYS A 781 28.14 16.35 8.59
N GLY A 782 27.35 16.87 9.53
CA GLY A 782 26.97 18.28 9.56
C GLY A 782 28.17 19.20 9.83
N VAL A 783 28.92 18.95 10.90
CA VAL A 783 30.07 19.78 11.32
C VAL A 783 31.18 18.95 11.97
N GLY A 784 32.39 18.98 11.43
CA GLY A 784 33.60 18.53 12.13
C GLY A 784 33.76 17.01 12.19
N HIS A 785 34.65 16.42 11.38
CA HIS A 785 35.13 15.06 11.66
C HIS A 785 36.63 14.86 11.33
N ARG A 786 37.21 13.76 11.83
CA ARG A 786 38.56 13.29 11.47
C ARG A 786 38.52 11.84 11.04
N ARG A 787 39.25 11.50 9.99
CA ARG A 787 39.21 10.17 9.39
C ARG A 787 40.59 9.68 8.98
N ASP A 788 40.87 8.44 9.37
CA ASP A 788 42.16 7.79 9.15
C ASP A 788 42.05 6.55 8.20
N SER A 789 40.87 6.29 7.59
CA SER A 789 40.51 5.07 6.81
C SER A 789 39.72 5.32 5.49
N GLU A 790 39.62 4.36 4.55
CA GLU A 790 39.04 4.55 3.20
C GLU A 790 37.49 4.69 3.17
N CYS A 791 36.92 5.42 2.18
CA CYS A 791 35.47 5.44 1.87
C CYS A 791 35.11 5.55 0.40
N GLY A 792 33.90 5.07 0.07
CA GLY A 792 33.28 5.28 -1.24
C GLY A 792 32.82 6.72 -1.47
N TRP A 793 31.96 7.26 -0.60
CA TRP A 793 31.31 8.57 -0.76
C TRP A 793 31.15 9.33 0.55
N GLU A 794 31.44 10.64 0.52
CA GLU A 794 31.38 11.49 1.70
C GLU A 794 30.76 12.87 1.43
N CYS A 795 29.94 13.35 2.38
CA CYS A 795 29.37 14.70 2.33
C CYS A 795 29.47 15.38 3.72
N CYS A 796 30.23 16.48 3.80
CA CYS A 796 30.39 17.26 5.02
C CYS A 796 29.91 18.70 4.86
N GLY A 797 29.16 19.22 5.85
CA GLY A 797 28.72 20.62 5.86
C GLY A 797 29.87 21.59 6.13
N VAL A 798 30.61 21.38 7.24
CA VAL A 798 31.69 22.27 7.69
C VAL A 798 32.80 21.49 8.40
N GLY A 799 34.05 21.55 7.93
CA GLY A 799 35.20 21.12 8.71
C GLY A 799 35.46 19.61 8.69
N HIS A 800 36.49 19.13 7.98
CA HIS A 800 37.06 17.80 8.27
C HIS A 800 38.59 17.73 8.09
N ARG A 801 39.21 16.70 8.68
CA ARG A 801 40.60 16.32 8.38
C ARG A 801 40.69 14.86 7.98
N ARG A 802 41.52 14.57 6.98
CA ARG A 802 41.55 13.25 6.39
C ARG A 802 42.94 12.81 5.98
N ASP A 803 43.26 11.57 6.35
CA ASP A 803 44.59 10.99 6.17
C ASP A 803 44.56 9.75 5.22
N SER A 804 43.42 9.45 4.57
CA SER A 804 43.14 8.20 3.79
C SER A 804 42.36 8.39 2.46
N GLU A 805 42.32 7.41 1.54
CA GLU A 805 41.79 7.53 0.15
C GLU A 805 40.25 7.50 0.00
N CYS A 806 39.63 8.33 -0.87
CA CYS A 806 38.19 8.20 -1.22
C CYS A 806 37.89 8.26 -2.73
N GLY A 807 36.73 7.70 -3.09
CA GLY A 807 36.14 7.87 -4.41
C GLY A 807 35.62 9.29 -4.69
N TRP A 808 34.69 9.78 -3.86
CA TRP A 808 33.98 11.06 -4.05
C TRP A 808 33.77 11.84 -2.75
N GLU A 809 34.03 13.15 -2.80
CA GLU A 809 33.91 14.03 -1.63
C GLU A 809 33.17 15.34 -1.96
N TYR A 810 32.29 15.77 -1.05
CA TYR A 810 31.71 17.12 -1.02
C TYR A 810 31.87 17.76 0.36
N CYS A 811 32.46 18.96 0.41
CA CYS A 811 32.58 19.74 1.64
C CYS A 811 32.06 21.18 1.45
N GLY A 812 31.12 21.63 2.30
CA GLY A 812 30.61 23.00 2.24
C GLY A 812 31.67 24.05 2.58
N VAL A 813 32.38 23.87 3.71
CA VAL A 813 33.38 24.84 4.21
C VAL A 813 34.49 24.14 5.00
N GLY A 814 35.75 24.33 4.62
CA GLY A 814 36.90 24.11 5.51
C GLY A 814 37.36 22.66 5.60
N HIS A 815 38.50 22.30 5.02
CA HIS A 815 38.93 20.89 5.04
C HIS A 815 40.47 20.75 4.92
N ARG A 816 41.07 19.71 5.51
CA ARG A 816 42.51 19.40 5.34
C ARG A 816 42.72 17.94 4.97
N ARG A 817 43.63 17.69 4.04
CA ARG A 817 43.78 16.37 3.47
C ARG A 817 45.20 16.00 3.10
N ASP A 818 45.58 14.78 3.46
CA ASP A 818 46.94 14.26 3.30
C ASP A 818 47.00 13.02 2.35
N SER A 819 45.91 12.66 1.64
CA SER A 819 45.72 11.40 0.86
C SER A 819 44.99 11.53 -0.51
N GLU A 820 45.01 10.54 -1.41
CA GLU A 820 44.52 10.63 -2.83
C GLU A 820 42.98 10.46 -3.02
N CYS A 821 42.32 11.24 -3.91
CA CYS A 821 40.90 11.02 -4.29
C CYS A 821 40.63 11.01 -5.80
N GLY A 822 39.51 10.38 -6.16
CA GLY A 822 38.93 10.46 -7.51
C GLY A 822 38.35 11.85 -7.83
N TRP A 823 37.38 12.32 -7.04
CA TRP A 823 36.63 13.57 -7.29
C TRP A 823 36.37 14.37 -6.01
N GLU A 824 36.56 15.68 -6.08
CA GLU A 824 36.44 16.60 -4.94
C GLU A 824 35.64 17.87 -5.30
N CYS A 825 34.74 18.28 -4.40
CA CYS A 825 33.99 19.53 -4.51
C CYS A 825 33.92 20.27 -3.16
N CYS A 826 34.58 21.42 -3.05
CA CYS A 826 34.59 22.25 -1.86
C CYS A 826 33.99 23.65 -2.11
N GLY A 827 33.08 24.10 -1.23
CA GLY A 827 32.52 25.44 -1.31
C GLY A 827 33.53 26.54 -0.93
N VAL A 828 34.17 26.41 0.23
CA VAL A 828 35.10 27.42 0.78
C VAL A 828 36.21 26.78 1.60
N GLY A 829 37.48 26.95 1.22
CA GLY A 829 38.63 26.74 2.10
C GLY A 829 39.06 25.28 2.23
N HIS A 830 40.12 24.85 1.53
CA HIS A 830 40.79 23.60 1.89
C HIS A 830 42.33 23.67 1.81
N ARG A 831 43.00 22.72 2.46
CA ARG A 831 44.46 22.53 2.36
C ARG A 831 44.73 21.07 2.00
N ARG A 832 45.64 20.85 1.07
CA ARG A 832 45.90 19.54 0.52
C ARG A 832 47.39 19.25 0.28
N ASP A 833 47.80 18.04 0.65
CA ASP A 833 49.17 17.57 0.56
C ASP A 833 49.36 16.35 -0.41
N SER A 834 48.34 15.97 -1.22
CA SER A 834 48.26 14.69 -2.03
C SER A 834 47.57 14.80 -3.43
N GLU A 835 47.55 13.76 -4.31
CA GLU A 835 47.09 13.83 -5.73
C GLU A 835 45.58 13.56 -6.02
N CYS A 836 44.91 14.31 -6.92
CA CYS A 836 43.48 14.09 -7.30
C CYS A 836 43.23 13.88 -8.80
N GLY A 837 42.12 13.21 -9.11
CA GLY A 837 41.59 13.13 -10.48
C GLY A 837 40.90 14.42 -10.95
N TRP A 838 39.93 14.93 -10.19
CA TRP A 838 39.14 16.13 -10.52
C TRP A 838 38.77 16.97 -9.29
N GLU A 839 38.89 18.29 -9.40
CA GLU A 839 38.64 19.25 -8.31
C GLU A 839 37.72 20.42 -8.71
N TYR A 840 36.79 20.79 -7.82
CA TYR A 840 36.08 22.06 -7.83
C TYR A 840 36.21 22.78 -6.48
N CYS A 841 36.73 24.00 -6.44
CA CYS A 841 36.76 24.82 -5.23
C CYS A 841 36.17 26.22 -5.46
N GLY A 842 35.20 26.64 -4.64
CA GLY A 842 34.59 27.96 -4.77
C GLY A 842 35.49 29.11 -4.32
N VAL A 843 36.09 29.02 -3.13
CA VAL A 843 36.93 30.10 -2.54
C VAL A 843 38.02 29.53 -1.63
N GLY A 844 39.29 29.81 -1.89
CA GLY A 844 40.42 29.57 -0.99
C GLY A 844 40.94 28.12 -0.96
N HIS A 845 42.10 27.86 -1.54
CA HIS A 845 42.78 26.55 -1.48
C HIS A 845 44.30 26.74 -1.31
N ARG A 846 44.95 25.86 -0.52
CA ARG A 846 46.41 25.70 -0.46
C ARG A 846 46.84 24.28 -0.79
N ARG A 847 47.84 24.16 -1.65
CA ARG A 847 48.26 22.88 -2.20
C ARG A 847 49.76 22.63 -2.17
N ASP A 848 50.14 21.37 -1.90
CA ASP A 848 51.52 20.89 -1.90
C ASP A 848 51.75 19.69 -2.92
N SER A 849 50.88 19.42 -3.93
CA SER A 849 50.86 18.21 -4.84
C SER A 849 50.27 18.42 -6.28
N GLU A 850 50.11 17.39 -7.16
CA GLU A 850 49.59 17.46 -8.58
C GLU A 850 48.16 16.88 -8.83
N CYS A 851 47.30 17.50 -9.67
CA CYS A 851 45.89 17.06 -9.93
C CYS A 851 45.57 17.05 -11.42
N GLY A 852 44.73 16.10 -11.85
CA GLY A 852 44.40 15.86 -13.25
C GLY A 852 43.59 16.97 -13.94
N TRP A 853 42.56 17.51 -13.27
CA TRP A 853 41.69 18.59 -13.79
C TRP A 853 41.10 19.43 -12.65
N GLU A 854 41.06 20.76 -12.82
CA GLU A 854 40.68 21.70 -11.75
C GLU A 854 39.76 22.82 -12.24
N TYR A 855 38.80 23.21 -11.39
CA TYR A 855 38.10 24.49 -11.45
C TYR A 855 38.14 25.19 -10.09
N CYS A 856 38.95 26.25 -9.98
CA CYS A 856 39.04 27.08 -8.77
C CYS A 856 38.41 28.46 -9.00
N GLY A 857 37.64 28.93 -8.03
CA GLY A 857 37.18 30.31 -7.93
C GLY A 857 38.28 31.23 -7.38
N VAL A 858 38.05 31.88 -6.23
CA VAL A 858 38.92 32.97 -5.74
C VAL A 858 39.85 32.50 -4.61
N GLY A 859 41.18 32.69 -4.74
CA GLY A 859 42.13 32.58 -3.60
C GLY A 859 43.09 31.37 -3.57
N HIS A 860 43.68 30.99 -4.73
CA HIS A 860 44.64 29.87 -4.86
C HIS A 860 46.06 30.21 -4.36
N ARG A 861 46.74 29.27 -3.68
CA ARG A 861 48.18 29.33 -3.34
C ARG A 861 48.83 27.94 -3.44
N GLU A 862 49.68 27.75 -4.44
CA GLU A 862 50.51 26.55 -4.65
C GLU A 862 51.85 26.71 -3.94
N ARG A 863 52.36 25.67 -3.28
CA ARG A 863 53.75 25.61 -2.83
C ARG A 863 54.59 24.90 -3.88
N GLU A 864 55.49 25.63 -4.53
CA GLU A 864 56.55 25.04 -5.35
C GLU A 864 57.39 24.09 -4.48
N MET A 865 57.30 22.77 -4.70
CA MET A 865 58.29 21.82 -4.18
C MET A 865 59.61 22.05 -4.94
N GLU A 866 60.64 22.48 -4.22
CA GLU A 866 61.99 22.63 -4.72
C GLU A 866 62.51 21.31 -5.31
N ARG A 867 62.83 21.35 -6.59
CA ARG A 867 63.46 20.29 -7.39
C ARG A 867 64.71 19.72 -6.72
N GLY A 868 64.78 18.39 -6.65
CA GLY A 868 65.94 17.64 -6.17
C GLY A 868 66.29 16.42 -7.03
N ARG A 869 66.70 16.67 -8.29
CA ARG A 869 67.36 15.78 -9.27
C ARG A 869 66.60 14.63 -9.92
#